data_AF-A0A7J7L9L3-F1
#
_entry.id   AF-A0A7J7L9L3-F1
#
_cell.length_a   1.000
_cell.length_b   1.000
_cell.length_c   1.000
_cell.angle_alpha   90.00
_cell.angle_beta   90.00
_cell.angle_gamma   90.00
#
_symmetry.space_group_name_H-M   'P 1'
#
loop_
_entity.id
_entity.type
_entity.pdbx_description
1 polymer ?
#
loop_
_entity_poly.entity_id
_entity_poly.type
_entity_poly.pdbx_seq_one_letter_code
_entity_poly.pdbx_strand_id
1 'polypeptide(L)'
;MMQLTIFFALDSRLTFYVYDDIMDLVCVVWFQMWPDLIQKAKDGGLDTIETCVFWNAHEPHRREYDFSGNLDIIRFLKTIKSAGMYAVLRIGPYVCAKWNYGGFPMWLHNMLGIKLRTDNEIYKNEMQNFTTKKVDMARQEKLFASLGGPIILAQIENEYGNFISAYGGAGKSYINWCASMAQSLDIGVPLILATGCPNSLKMWTENWTGWFKHWGGRDPHRTAEDLAFAVARFFQFGGTFQNYYMYHGGTNFGRTAGGSYIFTSYDYDAPLDEYGNLNQPKWGHLKQLQNHLKSMEKTLTYGDISTTNFKDSVTVHPQLYDSFIATIDKGSIKTMQNRSMPADPHPTPGAQLMGDAFNMRHHLIGGSMTVALSDIAVLHNLLKPLRDLNDASSLCRYLESFYILRKACHAPCPLHSVLLPAYPARCHENKFAWRTDEEFGREMLAGVNPVAISLLQEFPLSSKLDPKVYGNQRSSITKEHLEKNLNGLTVTEALRKNKIFILDHHDTLMPLPHPKGEALGAVNKVFTPAGKGVEGSVYGSLQKLMQLLNTHAVIEPFVIATNRQLSVLHPIHKLLHPHFRDTMNINALARQIFIYAGGVLENTVFPAKFSMELSSVVYKEWVFTEQELPVDLIQRGLAVADSSQPHGLCLLIEDYPYAVDGLEIWSAIHTWVHEYCSFYYPKDNLTQGEELQSWWAELRDVGHGDKKDEPWWPKMQTLSELTETCTIIIWVVSALHAAVNFGQYPYAGYLPNRPTISRCFMPERGTPPEYTELESNSEGAFLKTITSQFQTLLGISLIEILSRHFINEVYLGQRDTPDWTLDVVPLAAFKRFGEKLVNIENRIVEMNNNKLWKNCVGPVKVPYTLLYPNTSDHTCVGGLLAAESPTVSI
;
A
#
# COMPACT_ATOMS: atom_id res chain seq x y z
N MET A 1 -42.08 -20.49 -44.81
CA MET A 1 -40.92 -20.82 -45.67
C MET A 1 -40.05 -19.56 -45.83
N MET A 2 -39.46 -19.07 -44.74
CA MET A 2 -38.65 -17.83 -44.75
C MET A 2 -37.71 -17.81 -43.53
N GLN A 3 -36.97 -18.90 -43.34
CA GLN A 3 -36.30 -19.24 -42.08
C GLN A 3 -34.86 -19.73 -42.34
N LEU A 4 -34.15 -19.05 -43.25
CA LEU A 4 -32.82 -19.48 -43.72
C LEU A 4 -31.92 -18.31 -44.19
N THR A 5 -32.26 -17.06 -43.86
CA THR A 5 -31.63 -15.86 -44.44
C THR A 5 -30.72 -15.10 -43.46
N ILE A 6 -30.91 -15.27 -42.15
CA ILE A 6 -30.05 -14.64 -41.10
C ILE A 6 -28.86 -15.56 -40.73
N PHE A 7 -28.71 -16.70 -41.42
CA PHE A 7 -27.47 -17.50 -41.45
C PHE A 7 -26.51 -17.10 -42.60
N PHE A 8 -26.86 -16.08 -43.40
CA PHE A 8 -26.10 -15.64 -44.58
C PHE A 8 -25.63 -14.18 -44.53
N ALA A 9 -25.96 -13.43 -43.47
CA ALA A 9 -25.39 -12.09 -43.20
C ALA A 9 -24.18 -12.17 -42.24
N LEU A 10 -24.20 -13.15 -41.32
CA LEU A 10 -23.02 -13.67 -40.67
C LEU A 10 -22.62 -14.95 -41.40
N ASP A 11 -21.84 -14.82 -42.49
CA ASP A 11 -21.23 -16.01 -43.09
C ASP A 11 -20.34 -16.70 -42.04
N SER A 12 -20.36 -18.02 -42.06
CA SER A 12 -19.58 -18.81 -41.13
C SER A 12 -18.09 -18.55 -41.36
N ARG A 13 -17.44 -17.92 -40.36
CA ARG A 13 -16.01 -17.59 -40.30
C ARG A 13 -15.61 -16.29 -41.04
N LEU A 14 -16.14 -15.17 -40.59
CA LEU A 14 -15.48 -13.85 -40.66
C LEU A 14 -14.44 -13.72 -39.53
N THR A 15 -13.36 -12.97 -39.75
CA THR A 15 -12.39 -12.64 -38.69
C THR A 15 -12.61 -11.22 -38.19
N PHE A 16 -13.08 -11.09 -36.95
CA PHE A 16 -13.34 -9.80 -36.33
C PHE A 16 -12.12 -9.32 -35.54
N TYR A 17 -11.58 -8.15 -35.89
CA TYR A 17 -10.42 -7.56 -35.23
C TYR A 17 -10.92 -6.48 -34.29
N VAL A 18 -11.43 -6.98 -33.16
CA VAL A 18 -12.18 -6.21 -32.19
C VAL A 18 -11.24 -5.41 -31.31
N TYR A 19 -11.79 -4.36 -30.76
CA TYR A 19 -11.22 -3.48 -29.78
C TYR A 19 -11.89 -3.84 -28.46
N ASP A 20 -11.14 -4.33 -27.48
CA ASP A 20 -11.73 -4.50 -26.14
C ASP A 20 -11.71 -3.17 -25.43
N ASP A 21 -12.66 -3.02 -24.53
CA ASP A 21 -12.51 -2.19 -23.35
C ASP A 21 -11.68 -0.91 -23.59
N ILE A 22 -12.22 -0.09 -24.50
CA ILE A 22 -12.73 1.18 -24.01
C ILE A 22 -13.85 0.81 -23.01
N MET A 23 -13.46 0.51 -21.77
CA MET A 23 -14.43 0.38 -20.68
C MET A 23 -15.19 1.70 -20.53
N ASP A 24 -14.48 2.81 -20.71
CA ASP A 24 -14.72 4.03 -19.98
C ASP A 24 -14.97 5.30 -20.82
N LEU A 25 -15.05 5.23 -22.16
CA LEU A 25 -15.42 6.42 -22.96
C LEU A 25 -16.79 6.98 -22.52
N VAL A 26 -17.73 6.11 -22.16
CA VAL A 26 -19.10 6.48 -21.76
C VAL A 26 -19.19 6.97 -20.31
N CYS A 27 -18.13 6.89 -19.51
CA CYS A 27 -18.16 7.32 -18.10
C CYS A 27 -17.05 8.28 -17.69
N VAL A 28 -15.81 8.05 -18.12
CA VAL A 28 -14.61 8.73 -17.59
C VAL A 28 -14.03 9.72 -18.58
N VAL A 29 -14.04 9.40 -19.88
CA VAL A 29 -13.46 10.27 -20.91
C VAL A 29 -14.52 11.19 -21.51
N TRP A 30 -14.16 12.45 -21.75
CA TRP A 30 -15.06 13.47 -22.27
C TRP A 30 -15.68 13.08 -23.62
N PHE A 31 -17.00 13.25 -23.76
CA PHE A 31 -17.75 12.94 -24.99
C PHE A 31 -17.23 13.63 -26.27
N GLN A 32 -16.42 14.67 -26.10
CA GLN A 32 -15.79 15.44 -27.17
C GLN A 32 -14.64 14.68 -27.84
N MET A 33 -13.98 13.76 -27.11
CA MET A 33 -12.85 12.96 -27.58
C MET A 33 -13.29 11.70 -28.35
N TRP A 34 -14.54 11.25 -28.20
CA TRP A 34 -15.03 10.00 -28.81
C TRP A 34 -14.77 9.88 -30.31
N PRO A 35 -15.03 10.90 -31.17
CA PRO A 35 -14.85 10.76 -32.61
C PRO A 35 -13.38 10.57 -33.01
N ASP A 36 -12.48 11.27 -32.33
CA ASP A 36 -11.03 11.19 -32.57
C ASP A 36 -10.46 9.86 -32.10
N LEU A 37 -10.84 9.40 -30.90
CA LEU A 37 -10.39 8.12 -30.35
C LEU A 37 -10.91 6.92 -31.15
N ILE A 38 -12.18 6.94 -31.59
CA ILE A 38 -12.73 5.92 -32.48
C ILE A 38 -12.05 5.96 -33.87
N GLN A 39 -11.67 7.15 -34.37
CA GLN A 39 -10.92 7.25 -35.62
C GLN A 39 -9.48 6.72 -35.48
N LYS A 40 -8.77 7.04 -34.40
CA LYS A 40 -7.43 6.50 -34.06
C LYS A 40 -7.45 4.98 -33.83
N ALA A 41 -8.53 4.45 -33.27
CA ALA A 41 -8.79 3.02 -33.15
C ALA A 41 -8.90 2.32 -34.51
N LYS A 42 -9.73 2.89 -35.40
CA LYS A 42 -9.93 2.42 -36.77
C LYS A 42 -8.65 2.48 -37.60
N ASP A 43 -7.94 3.61 -37.53
CA ASP A 43 -6.65 3.80 -38.20
C ASP A 43 -5.57 2.91 -37.59
N GLY A 44 -5.72 2.47 -36.35
CA GLY A 44 -4.91 1.44 -35.69
C GLY A 44 -5.21 0.00 -36.15
N GLY A 45 -6.12 -0.19 -37.11
CA GLY A 45 -6.41 -1.46 -37.78
C GLY A 45 -7.63 -2.22 -37.25
N LEU A 46 -8.36 -1.69 -36.27
CA LEU A 46 -9.51 -2.35 -35.63
C LEU A 46 -10.83 -2.00 -36.34
N ASP A 47 -11.86 -2.85 -36.18
CA ASP A 47 -13.14 -2.72 -36.91
C ASP A 47 -14.40 -2.69 -36.02
N THR A 48 -14.27 -3.04 -34.74
CA THR A 48 -15.38 -3.22 -33.80
C THR A 48 -14.99 -2.64 -32.45
N ILE A 49 -15.86 -1.86 -31.78
CA ILE A 49 -15.63 -1.28 -30.44
C ILE A 49 -16.45 -2.00 -29.37
N GLU A 50 -15.82 -2.54 -28.33
CA GLU A 50 -16.49 -3.06 -27.13
C GLU A 50 -16.71 -1.96 -26.08
N THR A 51 -17.82 -2.04 -25.33
CA THR A 51 -18.12 -1.07 -24.26
C THR A 51 -19.07 -1.60 -23.17
N CYS A 52 -18.87 -1.10 -21.94
CA CYS A 52 -19.66 -1.39 -20.75
C CYS A 52 -20.76 -0.35 -20.48
N VAL A 53 -21.80 -0.75 -19.76
CA VAL A 53 -22.86 0.18 -19.29
C VAL A 53 -23.11 0.00 -17.79
N PHE A 54 -22.24 0.67 -17.02
CA PHE A 54 -22.13 0.68 -15.56
C PHE A 54 -23.45 1.02 -14.87
N TRP A 55 -23.91 0.19 -13.93
CA TRP A 55 -25.23 0.36 -13.33
C TRP A 55 -25.28 1.50 -12.33
N ASN A 56 -24.24 1.68 -11.51
CA ASN A 56 -24.12 2.77 -10.55
C ASN A 56 -24.08 4.17 -11.20
N ALA A 57 -23.48 4.31 -12.38
CA ALA A 57 -23.44 5.58 -13.10
C ALA A 57 -24.78 5.91 -13.78
N HIS A 58 -25.44 4.91 -14.37
CA HIS A 58 -26.68 5.11 -15.14
C HIS A 58 -27.96 4.98 -14.32
N GLU A 59 -27.94 4.39 -13.11
CA GLU A 59 -29.04 4.34 -12.13
C GLU A 59 -28.53 4.69 -10.72
N PRO A 60 -28.05 5.94 -10.48
CA PRO A 60 -27.42 6.33 -9.21
C PRO A 60 -28.36 6.25 -8.00
N HIS A 61 -29.66 6.47 -8.20
CA HIS A 61 -30.72 6.09 -7.27
C HIS A 61 -31.71 5.15 -7.97
N ARG A 62 -32.39 4.30 -7.19
CA ARG A 62 -33.28 3.26 -7.73
C ARG A 62 -34.42 3.87 -8.56
N ARG A 63 -34.44 3.56 -9.86
CA ARG A 63 -35.31 4.09 -10.92
C ARG A 63 -35.12 5.56 -11.32
N GLU A 64 -34.10 6.23 -10.82
CA GLU A 64 -33.63 7.51 -11.35
C GLU A 64 -32.49 7.24 -12.32
N TYR A 65 -32.70 7.54 -13.61
CA TYR A 65 -31.77 7.18 -14.69
C TYR A 65 -31.06 8.41 -15.26
N ASP A 66 -29.74 8.31 -15.43
CA ASP A 66 -28.95 9.28 -16.20
C ASP A 66 -28.33 8.60 -17.44
N PHE A 67 -28.42 9.30 -18.57
CA PHE A 67 -27.88 8.93 -19.88
C PHE A 67 -27.41 10.20 -20.62
N SER A 68 -26.89 11.19 -19.88
CA SER A 68 -26.51 12.51 -20.38
C SER A 68 -24.99 12.78 -20.29
N GLY A 69 -24.52 13.78 -21.03
CA GLY A 69 -23.09 14.13 -21.05
C GLY A 69 -22.22 13.00 -21.61
N ASN A 70 -21.38 12.41 -20.76
CA ASN A 70 -20.61 11.20 -21.10
C ASN A 70 -21.52 9.94 -21.10
N LEU A 71 -22.52 9.86 -20.21
CA LEU A 71 -23.39 8.69 -20.04
C LEU A 71 -24.36 8.43 -21.21
N ASP A 72 -24.27 9.22 -22.29
CA ASP A 72 -25.07 9.06 -23.51
C ASP A 72 -24.55 7.90 -24.38
N ILE A 73 -24.80 6.68 -23.90
CA ILE A 73 -24.51 5.42 -24.61
C ILE A 73 -25.13 5.37 -26.02
N ILE A 74 -26.27 6.05 -26.23
CA ILE A 74 -26.96 6.10 -27.53
C ILE A 74 -26.16 6.95 -28.52
N ARG A 75 -25.67 8.13 -28.11
CA ARG A 75 -24.78 8.96 -28.91
C ARG A 75 -23.42 8.30 -29.15
N PHE A 76 -22.88 7.58 -28.17
CA PHE A 76 -21.64 6.83 -28.32
C PHE A 76 -21.77 5.76 -29.41
N LEU A 77 -22.79 4.91 -29.32
CA LEU A 77 -23.10 3.90 -30.34
C LEU A 77 -23.41 4.52 -31.72
N LYS A 78 -24.08 5.68 -31.78
CA LYS A 78 -24.26 6.44 -33.03
C LYS A 78 -22.94 6.95 -33.60
N THR A 79 -21.97 7.33 -32.75
CA THR A 79 -20.63 7.78 -33.19
C THR A 79 -19.80 6.61 -33.74
N ILE A 80 -19.86 5.44 -33.11
CA ILE A 80 -19.27 4.20 -33.66
C ILE A 80 -19.86 3.88 -35.05
N LYS A 81 -21.19 3.97 -35.19
CA LYS A 81 -21.88 3.81 -36.49
C LYS A 81 -21.42 4.83 -37.53
N SER A 82 -21.28 6.11 -37.14
CA SER A 82 -20.82 7.18 -38.02
C SER A 82 -19.36 7.01 -38.46
N ALA A 83 -18.51 6.42 -37.62
CA ALA A 83 -17.15 6.02 -38.00
C ALA A 83 -17.12 4.80 -38.93
N GLY A 84 -18.25 4.11 -39.14
CA GLY A 84 -18.34 2.89 -39.95
C GLY A 84 -17.67 1.69 -39.27
N MET A 85 -17.75 1.61 -37.95
CA MET A 85 -17.30 0.47 -37.14
C MET A 85 -18.50 -0.29 -36.56
N TYR A 86 -18.27 -1.53 -36.15
CA TYR A 86 -19.24 -2.32 -35.38
C TYR A 86 -19.10 -2.07 -33.88
N ALA A 87 -20.03 -2.60 -33.08
CA ALA A 87 -19.98 -2.53 -31.62
C ALA A 87 -20.26 -3.89 -30.95
N VAL A 88 -19.61 -4.13 -29.82
CA VAL A 88 -20.00 -5.16 -28.84
C VAL A 88 -20.51 -4.46 -27.59
N LEU A 89 -21.72 -4.80 -27.14
CA LEU A 89 -22.35 -4.14 -26.00
C LEU A 89 -22.42 -5.07 -24.79
N ARG A 90 -21.69 -4.74 -23.72
CA ARG A 90 -21.81 -5.42 -22.42
C ARG A 90 -23.05 -4.88 -21.69
N ILE A 91 -24.21 -5.43 -22.04
CA ILE A 91 -25.54 -5.10 -21.45
C ILE A 91 -25.65 -5.61 -20.01
N GLY A 92 -24.78 -6.54 -19.59
CA GLY A 92 -24.69 -6.99 -18.20
C GLY A 92 -24.54 -5.84 -17.19
N PRO A 93 -24.99 -6.04 -15.93
CA PRO A 93 -24.86 -5.04 -14.87
C PRO A 93 -23.47 -4.97 -14.23
N TYR A 94 -22.70 -6.06 -14.32
CA TYR A 94 -21.42 -6.23 -13.63
C TYR A 94 -20.24 -6.07 -14.58
N VAL A 95 -19.28 -5.22 -14.19
CA VAL A 95 -18.09 -4.88 -14.98
C VAL A 95 -16.77 -5.28 -14.31
N CYS A 96 -16.81 -6.13 -13.28
CA CYS A 96 -15.65 -6.59 -12.51
C CYS A 96 -14.72 -5.48 -11.99
N ALA A 97 -13.43 -5.76 -11.81
CA ALA A 97 -12.44 -4.90 -11.15
C ALA A 97 -12.10 -3.60 -11.90
N LYS A 98 -12.83 -3.30 -12.97
CA LYS A 98 -12.71 -2.08 -13.76
C LYS A 98 -13.33 -0.87 -13.05
N TRP A 99 -14.51 -1.03 -12.43
CA TRP A 99 -15.19 0.02 -11.66
C TRP A 99 -15.51 -0.36 -10.22
N ASN A 100 -15.58 0.62 -9.32
CA ASN A 100 -15.86 0.44 -7.89
C ASN A 100 -17.12 -0.40 -7.66
N TYR A 101 -17.02 -1.33 -6.69
CA TYR A 101 -18.07 -2.31 -6.39
C TYR A 101 -18.57 -3.12 -7.61
N GLY A 102 -17.75 -3.27 -8.66
CA GLY A 102 -18.11 -3.99 -9.89
C GLY A 102 -19.11 -3.26 -10.78
N GLY A 103 -19.29 -1.94 -10.59
CA GLY A 103 -20.31 -1.13 -11.26
C GLY A 103 -21.72 -1.24 -10.67
N PHE A 104 -21.91 -1.94 -9.54
CA PHE A 104 -23.22 -2.03 -8.87
C PHE A 104 -23.53 -0.76 -8.06
N PRO A 105 -24.77 -0.23 -8.07
CA PRO A 105 -25.16 0.89 -7.23
C PRO A 105 -25.25 0.50 -5.75
N MET A 106 -24.85 1.40 -4.85
CA MET A 106 -24.89 1.16 -3.40
C MET A 106 -26.32 0.96 -2.85
N TRP A 107 -27.36 1.52 -3.51
CA TRP A 107 -28.75 1.27 -3.10
C TRP A 107 -29.15 -0.21 -3.26
N LEU A 108 -28.56 -0.94 -4.22
CA LEU A 108 -28.84 -2.36 -4.46
C LEU A 108 -28.26 -3.23 -3.35
N HIS A 109 -27.05 -2.93 -2.87
CA HIS A 109 -26.46 -3.57 -1.70
C HIS A 109 -27.31 -3.40 -0.44
N ASN A 110 -27.94 -2.23 -0.29
CA ASN A 110 -28.72 -1.90 0.91
C ASN A 110 -30.15 -2.49 0.90
N MET A 111 -30.52 -3.30 -0.11
CA MET A 111 -31.82 -3.97 -0.16
C MET A 111 -31.86 -5.19 0.77
N LEU A 112 -32.86 -5.25 1.67
CA LEU A 112 -33.01 -6.33 2.63
C LEU A 112 -33.13 -7.71 1.94
N GLY A 113 -32.18 -8.62 2.22
CA GLY A 113 -32.17 -9.97 1.65
C GLY A 113 -31.51 -10.10 0.27
N ILE A 114 -30.87 -9.04 -0.25
CA ILE A 114 -30.09 -9.10 -1.49
C ILE A 114 -28.95 -10.12 -1.40
N LYS A 115 -28.69 -10.82 -2.50
CA LYS A 115 -27.42 -11.52 -2.76
C LYS A 115 -27.07 -11.32 -4.23
N LEU A 116 -25.98 -10.61 -4.51
CA LEU A 116 -25.57 -10.29 -5.88
C LEU A 116 -25.02 -11.53 -6.60
N ARG A 117 -25.19 -11.56 -7.93
CA ARG A 117 -24.60 -12.56 -8.85
C ARG A 117 -24.84 -14.03 -8.45
N THR A 118 -26.04 -14.30 -7.94
CA THR A 118 -26.48 -15.63 -7.55
C THR A 118 -28.00 -15.75 -7.67
N ASP A 119 -28.56 -16.93 -7.39
CA ASP A 119 -29.99 -17.20 -7.51
C ASP A 119 -30.78 -16.53 -6.38
N ASN A 120 -31.09 -15.25 -6.57
CA ASN A 120 -31.76 -14.37 -5.61
C ASN A 120 -32.78 -13.51 -6.36
N GLU A 121 -34.08 -13.66 -6.04
CA GLU A 121 -35.14 -12.99 -6.80
C GLU A 121 -35.03 -11.47 -6.79
N ILE A 122 -34.57 -10.86 -5.68
CA ILE A 122 -34.40 -9.40 -5.61
C ILE A 122 -33.36 -8.95 -6.65
N TYR A 123 -32.17 -9.56 -6.62
CA TYR A 123 -31.11 -9.26 -7.58
C TYR A 123 -31.51 -9.54 -9.04
N LYS A 124 -32.15 -10.69 -9.31
CA LYS A 124 -32.62 -11.08 -10.65
C LYS A 124 -33.64 -10.07 -11.21
N ASN A 125 -34.63 -9.67 -10.41
CA ASN A 125 -35.64 -8.70 -10.83
C ASN A 125 -35.01 -7.32 -11.10
N GLU A 126 -34.12 -6.83 -10.23
CA GLU A 126 -33.44 -5.55 -10.45
C GLU A 126 -32.55 -5.57 -11.70
N MET A 127 -31.77 -6.64 -11.89
CA MET A 127 -30.94 -6.85 -13.09
C MET A 127 -31.80 -6.88 -14.36
N GLN A 128 -32.90 -7.64 -14.37
CA GLN A 128 -33.78 -7.71 -15.53
C GLN A 128 -34.40 -6.35 -15.89
N ASN A 129 -34.79 -5.54 -14.90
CA ASN A 129 -35.30 -4.19 -15.14
C ASN A 129 -34.24 -3.29 -15.83
N PHE A 130 -33.01 -3.26 -15.29
CA PHE A 130 -31.93 -2.45 -15.86
C PHE A 130 -31.49 -2.93 -17.26
N THR A 131 -31.36 -4.24 -17.46
CA THR A 131 -31.05 -4.83 -18.78
C THR A 131 -32.14 -4.50 -19.80
N THR A 132 -33.43 -4.68 -19.45
CA THR A 132 -34.56 -4.39 -20.35
C THR A 132 -34.58 -2.92 -20.77
N LYS A 133 -34.42 -2.00 -19.80
CA LYS A 133 -34.32 -0.55 -20.05
C LYS A 133 -33.23 -0.21 -21.08
N LYS A 134 -32.04 -0.80 -20.96
CA LYS A 134 -30.93 -0.61 -21.91
C LYS A 134 -31.24 -1.19 -23.30
N VAL A 135 -31.82 -2.39 -23.36
CA VAL A 135 -32.21 -3.03 -24.63
C VAL A 135 -33.28 -2.21 -25.37
N ASP A 136 -34.32 -1.74 -24.68
CA ASP A 136 -35.40 -1.00 -25.34
C ASP A 136 -34.94 0.37 -25.87
N MET A 137 -34.02 1.05 -25.19
CA MET A 137 -33.39 2.27 -25.72
C MET A 137 -32.59 1.99 -27.00
N ALA A 138 -31.76 0.93 -27.00
CA ALA A 138 -31.01 0.52 -28.19
C ALA A 138 -31.92 0.04 -29.35
N ARG A 139 -33.06 -0.59 -29.03
CA ARG A 139 -34.08 -1.05 -29.98
C ARG A 139 -34.84 0.12 -30.62
N GLN A 140 -35.28 1.09 -29.83
CA GLN A 140 -35.98 2.30 -30.31
C GLN A 140 -35.11 3.06 -31.34
N GLU A 141 -33.81 3.14 -31.07
CA GLU A 141 -32.80 3.79 -31.92
C GLU A 141 -32.21 2.88 -33.02
N LYS A 142 -32.73 1.65 -33.17
CA LYS A 142 -32.33 0.67 -34.19
C LYS A 142 -30.81 0.40 -34.22
N LEU A 143 -30.22 0.24 -33.04
CA LEU A 143 -28.77 0.09 -32.86
C LEU A 143 -28.26 -1.35 -32.94
N PHE A 144 -29.13 -2.36 -32.90
CA PHE A 144 -28.78 -3.76 -33.18
C PHE A 144 -28.58 -4.00 -34.68
N ALA A 145 -27.61 -4.84 -35.07
CA ALA A 145 -27.33 -5.17 -36.47
C ALA A 145 -28.54 -5.81 -37.19
N SER A 146 -29.36 -6.56 -36.46
CA SER A 146 -30.68 -7.05 -36.87
C SER A 146 -31.65 -5.96 -37.36
N LEU A 147 -31.44 -4.71 -36.94
CA LEU A 147 -32.20 -3.51 -37.30
C LEU A 147 -31.39 -2.51 -38.15
N GLY A 148 -30.19 -2.89 -38.60
CA GLY A 148 -29.28 -2.04 -39.37
C GLY A 148 -28.43 -1.09 -38.53
N GLY A 149 -28.21 -1.38 -37.24
CA GLY A 149 -27.30 -0.65 -36.34
C GLY A 149 -25.91 -1.28 -36.19
N PRO A 150 -25.01 -0.69 -35.38
CA PRO A 150 -23.62 -1.15 -35.24
C PRO A 150 -23.44 -2.35 -34.30
N ILE A 151 -24.37 -2.61 -33.36
CA ILE A 151 -24.17 -3.66 -32.34
C ILE A 151 -24.29 -5.03 -33.01
N ILE A 152 -23.17 -5.74 -33.16
CA ILE A 152 -23.09 -7.09 -33.75
C ILE A 152 -23.15 -8.20 -32.71
N LEU A 153 -22.79 -7.91 -31.46
CA LEU A 153 -22.69 -8.87 -30.35
C LEU A 153 -23.12 -8.21 -29.03
N ALA A 154 -23.63 -9.01 -28.10
CA ALA A 154 -23.98 -8.54 -26.76
C ALA A 154 -23.57 -9.53 -25.67
N GLN A 155 -23.14 -9.03 -24.52
CA GLN A 155 -22.74 -9.84 -23.36
C GLN A 155 -23.59 -9.46 -22.13
N ILE A 156 -24.10 -10.47 -21.41
CA ILE A 156 -25.04 -10.27 -20.29
C ILE A 156 -24.43 -10.44 -18.88
N GLU A 157 -23.25 -11.04 -18.77
CA GLU A 157 -22.56 -11.29 -17.50
C GLU A 157 -21.04 -11.43 -17.76
N ASN A 158 -20.18 -10.94 -16.86
CA ASN A 158 -18.73 -10.90 -17.06
C ASN A 158 -17.93 -11.73 -16.04
N GLU A 159 -16.89 -12.44 -16.50
CA GLU A 159 -15.95 -13.22 -15.67
C GLU A 159 -16.59 -14.26 -14.69
N TYR A 160 -17.87 -14.62 -14.85
CA TYR A 160 -18.59 -15.44 -13.85
C TYR A 160 -18.05 -16.87 -13.67
N GLY A 161 -17.28 -17.38 -14.64
CA GLY A 161 -16.56 -18.65 -14.51
C GLY A 161 -15.64 -18.71 -13.27
N ASN A 162 -15.11 -17.57 -12.83
CA ASN A 162 -14.27 -17.46 -11.63
C ASN A 162 -15.08 -17.54 -10.31
N PHE A 163 -16.39 -17.32 -10.36
CA PHE A 163 -17.26 -17.17 -9.18
C PHE A 163 -18.34 -18.27 -9.05
N ILE A 164 -18.71 -18.94 -10.13
CA ILE A 164 -19.80 -19.94 -10.15
C ILE A 164 -19.57 -21.11 -9.17
N SER A 165 -18.31 -21.47 -8.91
CA SER A 165 -17.93 -22.50 -7.94
C SER A 165 -18.31 -22.14 -6.51
N ALA A 166 -18.11 -20.88 -6.10
CA ALA A 166 -18.40 -20.39 -4.75
C ALA A 166 -19.90 -20.39 -4.42
N TYR A 167 -20.77 -20.29 -5.43
CA TYR A 167 -22.23 -20.37 -5.28
C TYR A 167 -22.81 -21.77 -5.57
N GLY A 168 -21.99 -22.75 -5.96
CA GLY A 168 -22.38 -24.14 -6.18
C GLY A 168 -23.62 -24.29 -7.08
N GLY A 169 -24.69 -24.87 -6.53
CA GLY A 169 -25.96 -25.06 -7.25
C GLY A 169 -26.63 -23.74 -7.64
N ALA A 170 -26.65 -22.75 -6.75
CA ALA A 170 -27.27 -21.45 -7.01
C ALA A 170 -26.55 -20.66 -8.12
N GLY A 171 -25.23 -20.83 -8.25
CA GLY A 171 -24.49 -20.23 -9.37
C GLY A 171 -24.90 -20.82 -10.73
N LYS A 172 -25.20 -22.12 -10.79
CA LYS A 172 -25.72 -22.78 -12.00
C LYS A 172 -27.14 -22.35 -12.33
N SER A 173 -28.03 -22.23 -11.34
CA SER A 173 -29.37 -21.67 -11.55
C SER A 173 -29.32 -20.24 -12.07
N TYR A 174 -28.45 -19.40 -11.51
CA TYR A 174 -28.29 -18.00 -11.90
C TYR A 174 -27.80 -17.83 -13.34
N ILE A 175 -26.74 -18.54 -13.76
CA ILE A 175 -26.24 -18.38 -15.14
C ILE A 175 -27.22 -18.95 -16.18
N ASN A 176 -27.96 -20.01 -15.84
CA ASN A 176 -29.05 -20.52 -16.68
C ASN A 176 -30.20 -19.51 -16.79
N TRP A 177 -30.57 -18.85 -15.69
CA TRP A 177 -31.55 -17.75 -15.72
C TRP A 177 -31.05 -16.57 -16.57
N CYS A 178 -29.78 -16.18 -16.46
CA CYS A 178 -29.19 -15.12 -17.30
C CYS A 178 -29.29 -15.46 -18.78
N ALA A 179 -29.01 -16.71 -19.16
CA ALA A 179 -29.15 -17.18 -20.54
C ALA A 179 -30.62 -17.10 -21.02
N SER A 180 -31.57 -17.60 -20.24
CA SER A 180 -33.01 -17.55 -20.56
C SER A 180 -33.55 -16.12 -20.64
N MET A 181 -33.14 -15.24 -19.72
CA MET A 181 -33.52 -13.83 -19.70
C MET A 181 -32.95 -13.09 -20.91
N ALA A 182 -31.67 -13.31 -21.24
CA ALA A 182 -31.04 -12.76 -22.44
C ALA A 182 -31.71 -13.23 -23.74
N GLN A 183 -32.10 -14.51 -23.83
CA GLN A 183 -32.86 -15.03 -24.97
C GLN A 183 -34.26 -14.41 -25.06
N SER A 184 -34.96 -14.24 -23.92
CA SER A 184 -36.30 -13.64 -23.88
C SER A 184 -36.36 -12.17 -24.31
N LEU A 185 -35.22 -11.47 -24.30
CA LEU A 185 -35.10 -10.09 -24.75
C LEU A 185 -35.11 -9.93 -26.28
N ASP A 186 -34.97 -11.01 -27.06
CA ASP A 186 -34.99 -11.07 -28.54
C ASP A 186 -34.36 -9.84 -29.24
N ILE A 187 -33.04 -9.72 -29.12
CA ILE A 187 -32.24 -8.62 -29.71
C ILE A 187 -31.78 -8.91 -31.15
N GLY A 188 -31.99 -10.13 -31.65
CA GLY A 188 -31.62 -10.55 -33.01
C GLY A 188 -30.11 -10.59 -33.31
N VAL A 189 -29.24 -10.51 -32.29
CA VAL A 189 -27.77 -10.62 -32.42
C VAL A 189 -27.22 -11.67 -31.44
N PRO A 190 -26.07 -12.31 -31.72
CA PRO A 190 -25.54 -13.37 -30.85
C PRO A 190 -25.17 -12.87 -29.45
N LEU A 191 -25.39 -13.74 -28.46
CA LEU A 191 -25.19 -13.48 -27.05
C LEU A 191 -23.96 -14.23 -26.51
N ILE A 192 -23.10 -13.51 -25.81
CA ILE A 192 -21.89 -14.03 -25.15
C ILE A 192 -22.18 -14.24 -23.67
N LEU A 193 -21.77 -15.40 -23.16
CA LEU A 193 -21.76 -15.78 -21.74
C LEU A 193 -20.32 -16.12 -21.35
N ALA A 194 -19.93 -15.81 -20.11
CA ALA A 194 -18.56 -15.97 -19.59
C ALA A 194 -18.08 -17.44 -19.40
N THR A 195 -18.74 -18.40 -20.07
CA THR A 195 -18.38 -19.82 -20.13
C THR A 195 -18.57 -20.30 -21.57
N GLY A 196 -17.48 -20.57 -22.28
CA GLY A 196 -17.49 -20.92 -23.71
C GLY A 196 -18.28 -22.20 -24.03
N CYS A 197 -18.86 -22.26 -25.23
CA CYS A 197 -19.62 -23.42 -25.69
C CYS A 197 -18.68 -24.39 -26.45
N PRO A 198 -18.81 -25.73 -26.32
CA PRO A 198 -17.91 -26.67 -26.99
C PRO A 198 -17.81 -26.53 -28.52
N ASN A 199 -18.82 -25.92 -29.16
CA ASN A 199 -18.88 -25.67 -30.60
C ASN A 199 -18.89 -24.16 -30.96
N SER A 200 -18.55 -23.24 -30.05
CA SER A 200 -18.50 -21.80 -30.39
C SER A 200 -17.22 -21.40 -31.11
N LEU A 201 -17.29 -20.29 -31.84
CA LEU A 201 -16.15 -19.52 -32.34
C LEU A 201 -15.11 -19.32 -31.23
N LYS A 202 -13.82 -19.37 -31.57
CA LYS A 202 -12.75 -19.04 -30.62
C LYS A 202 -12.63 -17.53 -30.53
N MET A 203 -12.98 -17.00 -29.35
CA MET A 203 -12.95 -15.59 -29.01
C MET A 203 -11.96 -15.40 -27.86
N TRP A 204 -10.96 -14.53 -28.02
CA TRP A 204 -10.18 -14.04 -26.90
C TRP A 204 -10.92 -12.82 -26.36
N THR A 205 -11.59 -12.92 -25.21
CA THR A 205 -12.48 -11.84 -24.74
C THR A 205 -11.78 -10.70 -24.04
N GLU A 206 -10.63 -10.94 -23.37
CA GLU A 206 -9.78 -9.88 -22.76
C GLU A 206 -8.28 -10.26 -22.94
N ASN A 207 -7.51 -9.50 -23.73
CA ASN A 207 -6.05 -9.70 -23.92
C ASN A 207 -5.27 -8.50 -23.41
N TRP A 208 -4.54 -8.68 -22.31
CA TRP A 208 -4.05 -7.59 -21.49
C TRP A 208 -2.78 -6.92 -22.09
N THR A 209 -2.90 -5.67 -22.52
CA THR A 209 -1.85 -4.80 -23.11
C THR A 209 -0.79 -4.37 -22.09
N GLY A 210 -1.13 -4.50 -20.82
CA GLY A 210 -0.38 -4.31 -19.59
C GLY A 210 -1.27 -4.77 -18.44
N TRP A 211 -0.83 -4.65 -17.19
CA TRP A 211 -1.60 -5.05 -16.01
C TRP A 211 -2.10 -3.84 -15.19
N PHE A 212 -2.89 -4.07 -14.16
CA PHE A 212 -3.26 -3.03 -13.19
C PHE A 212 -2.02 -2.37 -12.58
N LYS A 213 -1.95 -1.03 -12.65
CA LYS A 213 -0.99 -0.23 -11.85
C LYS A 213 -1.52 -0.09 -10.42
N HIS A 214 -0.68 -0.36 -9.43
CA HIS A 214 -0.98 -0.09 -8.02
C HIS A 214 -0.36 1.24 -7.56
N TRP A 215 -0.93 1.89 -6.55
CA TRP A 215 -0.27 3.03 -5.90
C TRP A 215 1.06 2.59 -5.26
N GLY A 216 2.15 3.29 -5.58
CA GLY A 216 3.53 2.87 -5.21
C GLY A 216 4.10 1.73 -6.06
N GLY A 217 3.29 1.06 -6.89
CA GLY A 217 3.74 0.01 -7.79
C GLY A 217 4.48 0.56 -9.00
N ARG A 218 5.39 -0.26 -9.56
CA ARG A 218 6.03 0.01 -10.86
C ARG A 218 4.97 0.12 -11.96
N ASP A 219 5.27 0.91 -12.98
CA ASP A 219 4.43 0.98 -14.16
C ASP A 219 4.30 -0.40 -14.84
N PRO A 220 3.09 -0.84 -15.18
CA PRO A 220 2.87 -2.08 -15.92
C PRO A 220 3.45 -1.92 -17.33
N HIS A 221 4.18 -2.93 -17.82
CA HIS A 221 4.69 -2.92 -19.19
C HIS A 221 4.56 -4.30 -19.83
N ARG A 222 4.12 -4.33 -21.09
CA ARG A 222 4.15 -5.51 -21.97
C ARG A 222 4.63 -5.09 -23.34
N THR A 223 5.69 -5.71 -23.84
CA THR A 223 6.31 -5.26 -25.10
C THR A 223 5.38 -5.47 -26.29
N ALA A 224 5.56 -4.65 -27.33
CA ALA A 224 4.77 -4.73 -28.55
C ALA A 224 4.92 -6.07 -29.27
N GLU A 225 6.09 -6.71 -29.16
CA GLU A 225 6.43 -8.00 -29.76
C GLU A 225 5.68 -9.15 -29.09
N ASP A 226 5.62 -9.19 -27.76
CA ASP A 226 4.90 -10.25 -27.04
C ASP A 226 3.39 -10.17 -27.29
N LEU A 227 2.83 -8.95 -27.22
CA LEU A 227 1.40 -8.72 -27.52
C LEU A 227 1.07 -9.11 -28.96
N ALA A 228 1.88 -8.70 -29.94
CA ALA A 228 1.70 -9.05 -31.34
C ALA A 228 1.87 -10.56 -31.60
N PHE A 229 2.87 -11.20 -30.99
CA PHE A 229 3.10 -12.64 -31.10
C PHE A 229 1.95 -13.46 -30.50
N ALA A 230 1.43 -13.05 -29.33
CA ALA A 230 0.30 -13.71 -28.70
C ALA A 230 -0.96 -13.68 -29.59
N VAL A 231 -1.26 -12.53 -30.21
CA VAL A 231 -2.37 -12.37 -31.16
C VAL A 231 -2.15 -13.24 -32.42
N ALA A 232 -0.96 -13.20 -33.02
CA ALA A 232 -0.64 -14.02 -34.18
C ALA A 232 -0.79 -15.53 -33.88
N ARG A 233 -0.37 -15.97 -32.69
CA ARG A 233 -0.53 -17.36 -32.22
C ARG A 233 -2.00 -17.72 -31.97
N PHE A 234 -2.81 -16.81 -31.45
CA PHE A 234 -4.25 -17.03 -31.27
C PHE A 234 -4.94 -17.29 -32.61
N PHE A 235 -4.69 -16.46 -33.63
CA PHE A 235 -5.21 -16.70 -34.99
C PHE A 235 -4.64 -17.97 -35.63
N GLN A 236 -3.37 -18.31 -35.41
CA GLN A 236 -2.79 -19.60 -35.86
C GLN A 236 -3.57 -20.83 -35.32
N PHE A 237 -4.12 -20.75 -34.11
CA PHE A 237 -4.94 -21.84 -33.53
C PHE A 237 -6.44 -21.76 -33.88
N GLY A 238 -6.81 -21.01 -34.93
CA GLY A 238 -8.20 -20.84 -35.36
C GLY A 238 -8.99 -19.87 -34.48
N GLY A 239 -8.32 -18.87 -33.90
CA GLY A 239 -8.96 -17.68 -33.33
C GLY A 239 -9.78 -16.93 -34.39
N THR A 240 -10.86 -16.26 -33.97
CA THR A 240 -11.81 -15.59 -34.90
C THR A 240 -12.29 -14.21 -34.41
N PHE A 241 -12.03 -13.89 -33.14
CA PHE A 241 -12.36 -12.62 -32.49
C PHE A 241 -11.25 -12.33 -31.48
N GLN A 242 -10.59 -11.17 -31.58
CA GLN A 242 -9.44 -10.82 -30.74
C GLN A 242 -9.70 -9.58 -29.87
N ASN A 243 -9.71 -9.82 -28.56
CA ASN A 243 -9.58 -8.88 -27.45
C ASN A 243 -8.41 -7.87 -27.54
N TYR A 244 -8.52 -6.60 -27.15
CA TYR A 244 -7.37 -5.76 -26.73
C TYR A 244 -7.67 -4.91 -25.48
N TYR A 245 -7.39 -5.44 -24.28
CA TYR A 245 -7.66 -4.79 -23.01
C TYR A 245 -6.39 -4.09 -22.48
N MET A 246 -6.25 -2.79 -22.30
CA MET A 246 -7.08 -1.69 -22.81
C MET A 246 -6.41 -1.18 -24.09
N TYR A 247 -7.15 -0.95 -25.17
CA TYR A 247 -6.53 -0.32 -26.35
C TYR A 247 -6.43 1.21 -26.19
N HIS A 248 -7.15 1.83 -25.25
CA HIS A 248 -6.99 3.23 -24.83
C HIS A 248 -6.97 3.36 -23.31
N GLY A 249 -5.95 4.05 -22.80
CA GLY A 249 -5.76 4.38 -21.39
C GLY A 249 -6.76 5.38 -20.83
N GLY A 250 -6.45 6.00 -19.70
CA GLY A 250 -7.26 7.10 -19.14
C GLY A 250 -7.16 7.21 -17.63
N THR A 251 -7.89 8.16 -17.05
CA THR A 251 -7.74 8.52 -15.63
C THR A 251 -9.08 8.45 -14.90
N ASN A 252 -9.25 7.47 -14.02
CA ASN A 252 -10.39 7.35 -13.11
C ASN A 252 -10.46 8.57 -12.16
N PHE A 253 -11.53 9.36 -12.25
CA PHE A 253 -11.73 10.52 -11.37
C PHE A 253 -12.36 10.12 -10.02
N GLY A 254 -11.69 10.46 -8.92
CA GLY A 254 -12.18 10.20 -7.57
C GLY A 254 -11.85 8.78 -7.07
N ARG A 255 -12.82 8.10 -6.47
CA ARG A 255 -12.68 6.72 -5.93
C ARG A 255 -13.46 5.70 -6.78
N THR A 256 -13.35 5.81 -8.10
CA THR A 256 -14.11 5.05 -9.11
C THR A 256 -13.42 3.78 -9.60
N ALA A 257 -12.10 3.65 -9.47
CA ALA A 257 -11.37 2.43 -9.83
C ALA A 257 -11.87 1.19 -9.07
N GLY A 258 -11.92 0.03 -9.75
CA GLY A 258 -12.60 -1.17 -9.23
C GLY A 258 -11.88 -2.04 -8.22
N GLY A 259 -10.67 -1.68 -7.80
CA GLY A 259 -9.91 -2.39 -6.78
C GLY A 259 -9.22 -1.44 -5.81
N SER A 260 -9.14 -1.85 -4.54
CA SER A 260 -8.39 -1.12 -3.52
C SER A 260 -6.94 -0.92 -3.96
N TYR A 261 -6.49 0.34 -3.94
CA TYR A 261 -5.11 0.73 -4.21
C TYR A 261 -4.63 0.44 -5.65
N ILE A 262 -5.57 0.35 -6.60
CA ILE A 262 -5.31 0.58 -8.02
C ILE A 262 -5.10 2.10 -8.23
N PHE A 263 -4.10 2.45 -9.02
CA PHE A 263 -3.75 3.84 -9.39
C PHE A 263 -4.90 4.49 -10.18
N THR A 264 -5.06 5.82 -10.12
CA THR A 264 -6.16 6.49 -10.84
C THR A 264 -5.99 6.42 -12.35
N SER A 265 -4.78 6.48 -12.89
CA SER A 265 -4.56 6.12 -14.29
C SER A 265 -4.75 4.62 -14.51
N TYR A 266 -5.66 4.28 -15.43
CA TYR A 266 -5.89 2.94 -15.95
C TYR A 266 -5.19 2.74 -17.31
N ASP A 267 -4.14 3.52 -17.59
CA ASP A 267 -3.39 3.45 -18.86
C ASP A 267 -2.99 2.02 -19.26
N TYR A 268 -2.48 1.24 -18.32
CA TYR A 268 -2.09 -0.16 -18.50
C TYR A 268 -1.25 -0.39 -19.77
N ASP A 269 -0.36 0.56 -20.12
CA ASP A 269 0.52 0.52 -21.28
C ASP A 269 -0.30 0.32 -22.58
N ALA A 270 -1.36 1.10 -22.73
CA ALA A 270 -2.29 1.00 -23.85
C ALA A 270 -1.67 1.53 -25.17
N PRO A 271 -2.03 0.95 -26.33
CA PRO A 271 -1.75 1.49 -27.67
C PRO A 271 -2.14 2.96 -27.88
N LEU A 272 -3.17 3.45 -27.21
CA LEU A 272 -3.46 4.87 -27.08
C LEU A 272 -3.30 5.27 -25.60
N ASP A 273 -2.51 6.30 -25.30
CA ASP A 273 -2.25 6.72 -23.92
C ASP A 273 -3.47 7.40 -23.26
N GLU A 274 -3.38 7.74 -21.96
CA GLU A 274 -4.45 8.42 -21.22
C GLU A 274 -4.88 9.81 -21.78
N TYR A 275 -4.10 10.40 -22.70
CA TYR A 275 -4.43 11.65 -23.41
C TYR A 275 -4.93 11.40 -24.85
N GLY A 276 -4.93 10.15 -25.30
CA GLY A 276 -5.29 9.75 -26.66
C GLY A 276 -4.17 9.86 -27.70
N ASN A 277 -2.89 9.98 -27.30
CA ASN A 277 -1.76 9.94 -28.22
C ASN A 277 -1.44 8.49 -28.64
N LEU A 278 -0.63 8.32 -29.70
CA LEU A 278 -0.24 6.99 -30.19
C LEU A 278 0.99 6.48 -29.40
N ASN A 279 0.80 5.47 -28.54
CA ASN A 279 1.92 4.80 -27.86
C ASN A 279 2.72 3.96 -28.87
N GLN A 280 3.97 4.35 -29.12
CA GLN A 280 4.87 3.68 -30.07
C GLN A 280 5.99 2.94 -29.32
N PRO A 281 6.38 1.72 -29.76
CA PRO A 281 6.03 1.09 -31.04
C PRO A 281 4.69 0.33 -31.04
N LYS A 282 3.97 0.25 -29.90
CA LYS A 282 2.85 -0.67 -29.71
C LYS A 282 1.72 -0.48 -30.72
N TRP A 283 1.17 0.73 -30.87
CA TRP A 283 0.13 1.03 -31.86
C TRP A 283 0.58 0.73 -33.29
N GLY A 284 1.82 1.10 -33.65
CA GLY A 284 2.40 0.87 -34.97
C GLY A 284 2.58 -0.62 -35.31
N HIS A 285 3.04 -1.43 -34.34
CA HIS A 285 3.19 -2.87 -34.50
C HIS A 285 1.83 -3.56 -34.62
N LEU A 286 0.84 -3.22 -33.77
CA LEU A 286 -0.50 -3.78 -33.85
C LEU A 286 -1.17 -3.43 -35.18
N LYS A 287 -1.11 -2.17 -35.63
CA LYS A 287 -1.62 -1.75 -36.94
C LYS A 287 -1.06 -2.57 -38.11
N GLN A 288 0.25 -2.83 -38.10
CA GLN A 288 0.90 -3.66 -39.13
C GLN A 288 0.45 -5.12 -39.05
N LEU A 289 0.34 -5.68 -37.84
CA LEU A 289 -0.18 -7.04 -37.62
C LEU A 289 -1.62 -7.19 -38.13
N GLN A 290 -2.53 -6.28 -37.76
CA GLN A 290 -3.93 -6.36 -38.18
C GLN A 290 -4.08 -6.23 -39.69
N ASN A 291 -3.31 -5.34 -40.34
CA ASN A 291 -3.29 -5.26 -41.80
C ASN A 291 -2.83 -6.57 -42.46
N HIS A 292 -1.82 -7.24 -41.89
CA HIS A 292 -1.33 -8.51 -42.41
C HIS A 292 -2.30 -9.67 -42.17
N LEU A 293 -2.88 -9.78 -40.98
CA LEU A 293 -3.90 -10.79 -40.67
C LEU A 293 -5.17 -10.58 -41.53
N LYS A 294 -5.63 -9.33 -41.73
CA LYS A 294 -6.71 -9.00 -42.67
C LYS A 294 -6.38 -9.40 -44.11
N SER A 295 -5.15 -9.21 -44.56
CA SER A 295 -4.72 -9.69 -45.89
C SER A 295 -4.76 -11.23 -46.04
N MET A 296 -4.72 -11.97 -44.93
CA MET A 296 -4.79 -13.43 -44.86
C MET A 296 -6.16 -13.96 -44.38
N GLU A 297 -7.15 -13.10 -44.13
CA GLU A 297 -8.42 -13.47 -43.47
C GLU A 297 -9.00 -14.75 -44.07
N LYS A 298 -9.19 -14.76 -45.40
CA LYS A 298 -9.80 -15.87 -46.13
C LYS A 298 -9.04 -17.20 -46.01
N THR A 299 -7.72 -17.14 -45.82
CA THR A 299 -6.86 -18.32 -45.58
C THR A 299 -7.00 -18.79 -44.13
N LEU A 300 -7.04 -17.86 -43.18
CA LEU A 300 -7.18 -18.16 -41.75
C LEU A 300 -8.55 -18.75 -41.39
N THR A 301 -9.60 -18.42 -42.16
CA THR A 301 -10.98 -18.87 -41.89
C THR A 301 -11.46 -20.03 -42.77
N TYR A 302 -11.15 -20.02 -44.07
CA TYR A 302 -11.63 -21.04 -45.02
C TYR A 302 -10.55 -22.06 -45.45
N GLY A 303 -9.29 -21.88 -45.03
CA GLY A 303 -8.20 -22.80 -45.37
C GLY A 303 -8.14 -24.06 -44.49
N ASP A 304 -7.65 -25.17 -45.06
CA ASP A 304 -7.40 -26.41 -44.34
C ASP A 304 -6.11 -26.32 -43.49
N ILE A 305 -6.24 -26.52 -42.17
CA ILE A 305 -5.12 -26.39 -41.22
C ILE A 305 -4.33 -27.71 -41.14
N SER A 306 -3.22 -27.79 -41.88
CA SER A 306 -2.27 -28.92 -41.79
C SER A 306 -1.16 -28.66 -40.75
N THR A 307 -1.31 -29.22 -39.55
CA THR A 307 -0.32 -29.10 -38.47
C THR A 307 0.88 -30.03 -38.68
N THR A 308 1.95 -29.55 -39.31
CA THR A 308 3.25 -30.25 -39.33
C THR A 308 3.99 -29.99 -38.01
N ASN A 309 4.21 -31.05 -37.22
CA ASN A 309 4.90 -30.96 -35.93
C ASN A 309 6.41 -31.18 -36.14
N PHE A 310 7.18 -30.10 -36.18
CA PHE A 310 8.65 -30.19 -36.17
C PHE A 310 9.15 -30.46 -34.75
N LYS A 311 10.38 -30.98 -34.61
CA LYS A 311 10.98 -31.24 -33.30
C LYS A 311 11.00 -29.97 -32.44
N ASP A 312 10.92 -30.17 -31.12
CA ASP A 312 10.87 -29.12 -30.10
C ASP A 312 9.63 -28.20 -30.17
N SER A 313 8.49 -28.77 -30.63
CA SER A 313 7.13 -28.23 -30.46
C SER A 313 6.83 -26.92 -31.19
N VAL A 314 7.54 -26.63 -32.28
CA VAL A 314 7.31 -25.45 -33.12
C VAL A 314 6.44 -25.82 -34.34
N THR A 315 5.33 -25.09 -34.52
CA THR A 315 4.41 -25.24 -35.66
C THR A 315 4.49 -24.00 -36.55
N VAL A 316 4.74 -24.18 -37.85
CA VAL A 316 4.85 -23.10 -38.85
C VAL A 316 3.94 -23.42 -40.03
N HIS A 317 3.23 -22.42 -40.56
CA HIS A 317 2.38 -22.58 -41.75
C HIS A 317 3.24 -22.72 -43.02
N PRO A 318 2.91 -23.57 -44.01
CA PRO A 318 3.76 -23.80 -45.18
C PRO A 318 4.15 -22.52 -45.95
N GLN A 319 3.23 -21.56 -46.08
CA GLN A 319 3.49 -20.27 -46.75
C GLN A 319 4.46 -19.34 -46.00
N LEU A 320 4.72 -19.61 -44.71
CA LEU A 320 5.67 -18.86 -43.89
C LEU A 320 7.03 -19.56 -43.79
N TYR A 321 7.18 -20.78 -44.33
CA TYR A 321 8.36 -21.63 -44.15
C TYR A 321 9.65 -20.93 -44.62
N ASP A 322 9.70 -20.48 -45.87
CA ASP A 322 10.92 -19.87 -46.44
C ASP A 322 11.32 -18.58 -45.72
N SER A 323 10.33 -17.79 -45.27
CA SER A 323 10.58 -16.56 -44.49
C SER A 323 11.05 -16.87 -43.06
N PHE A 324 10.53 -17.95 -42.46
CA PHE A 324 10.95 -18.43 -41.13
C PHE A 324 12.38 -18.97 -41.18
N ILE A 325 12.71 -19.83 -42.15
CA ILE A 325 14.09 -20.32 -42.38
C ILE A 325 15.04 -19.16 -42.66
N ALA A 326 14.68 -18.21 -43.55
CA ALA A 326 15.49 -17.03 -43.80
C ALA A 326 15.64 -16.06 -42.60
N THR A 327 14.92 -16.31 -41.49
CA THR A 327 15.06 -15.59 -40.20
C THR A 327 15.88 -16.41 -39.18
N ILE A 328 15.79 -17.74 -39.23
CA ILE A 328 16.70 -18.68 -38.54
C ILE A 328 18.14 -18.42 -39.00
N ASP A 329 18.38 -18.45 -40.32
CA ASP A 329 19.72 -18.37 -40.92
C ASP A 329 20.40 -17.01 -40.69
N LYS A 330 19.61 -15.96 -40.43
CA LYS A 330 20.10 -14.62 -40.04
C LYS A 330 20.34 -14.49 -38.53
N GLY A 331 20.27 -15.58 -37.77
CA GLY A 331 20.44 -15.58 -36.30
C GLY A 331 19.45 -14.67 -35.55
N SER A 332 18.33 -14.30 -36.19
CA SER A 332 17.47 -13.20 -35.74
C SER A 332 16.35 -13.65 -34.79
N ILE A 333 16.19 -14.95 -34.57
CA ILE A 333 15.19 -15.51 -33.65
C ILE A 333 15.78 -15.60 -32.23
N LYS A 334 15.32 -14.73 -31.33
CA LYS A 334 15.49 -14.93 -29.88
C LYS A 334 14.48 -15.98 -29.40
N THR A 335 14.96 -17.16 -29.00
CA THR A 335 14.12 -18.21 -28.42
C THR A 335 14.04 -18.09 -26.89
N MET A 336 12.83 -18.08 -26.34
CA MET A 336 12.61 -18.47 -24.94
C MET A 336 12.34 -19.98 -24.89
N GLN A 337 13.03 -20.71 -24.01
CA GLN A 337 12.74 -22.14 -23.80
C GLN A 337 11.43 -22.33 -23.01
N ASN A 338 10.31 -22.50 -23.72
CA ASN A 338 9.09 -23.02 -23.11
C ASN A 338 9.25 -24.52 -22.77
N ARG A 339 9.73 -24.82 -21.55
CA ARG A 339 9.81 -26.19 -21.03
C ARG A 339 8.47 -26.65 -20.44
N SER A 340 7.49 -26.86 -21.31
CA SER A 340 6.30 -27.65 -20.99
C SER A 340 6.64 -29.14 -21.16
N MET A 341 6.77 -29.89 -20.05
CA MET A 341 6.94 -31.35 -20.12
C MET A 341 5.60 -32.04 -20.40
N PRO A 342 5.51 -32.98 -21.34
CA PRO A 342 4.41 -33.94 -21.41
C PRO A 342 4.42 -34.83 -20.16
N ALA A 343 3.24 -35.12 -19.60
CA ALA A 343 3.11 -36.11 -18.55
C ALA A 343 2.93 -37.50 -19.17
N ASP A 344 4.00 -38.30 -19.19
CA ASP A 344 3.95 -39.72 -19.56
C ASP A 344 4.11 -40.58 -18.28
N PRO A 345 3.06 -41.30 -17.83
CA PRO A 345 3.04 -41.89 -16.49
C PRO A 345 3.81 -43.20 -16.42
N HIS A 346 5.07 -43.15 -15.97
CA HIS A 346 5.84 -44.33 -15.56
C HIS A 346 5.55 -44.69 -14.09
N PRO A 347 4.89 -45.83 -13.79
CA PRO A 347 4.55 -46.23 -12.42
C PRO A 347 5.75 -46.91 -11.72
N THR A 348 6.71 -46.12 -11.24
CA THR A 348 7.81 -46.61 -10.39
C THR A 348 7.39 -46.63 -8.91
N PRO A 349 7.65 -47.71 -8.15
CA PRO A 349 7.42 -47.71 -6.70
C PRO A 349 8.28 -46.67 -5.98
N GLY A 350 7.65 -45.78 -5.22
CA GLY A 350 8.33 -44.72 -4.46
C GLY A 350 7.40 -44.07 -3.44
N ALA A 351 7.97 -43.45 -2.40
CA ALA A 351 7.20 -42.76 -1.36
C ALA A 351 6.83 -41.34 -1.79
N GLN A 352 5.54 -41.00 -1.79
CA GLN A 352 5.04 -39.67 -2.14
C GLN A 352 4.99 -38.76 -0.91
N LEU A 353 5.93 -37.82 -0.81
CA LEU A 353 5.98 -36.86 0.30
C LEU A 353 5.11 -35.63 0.01
N MET A 354 3.87 -35.60 0.50
CA MET A 354 3.02 -34.40 0.46
C MET A 354 3.39 -33.43 1.59
N GLY A 355 4.38 -32.57 1.32
CA GLY A 355 4.56 -31.30 2.05
C GLY A 355 3.54 -30.25 1.60
N ASP A 356 3.51 -29.08 2.26
CA ASP A 356 2.56 -27.99 1.96
C ASP A 356 2.74 -27.41 0.54
N ALA A 357 1.99 -27.96 -0.40
CA ALA A 357 1.97 -27.55 -1.80
C ALA A 357 0.99 -26.39 -2.08
N PHE A 358 0.26 -25.88 -1.08
CA PHE A 358 -0.76 -24.85 -1.26
C PHE A 358 -0.27 -23.43 -1.01
N ASN A 359 0.94 -23.24 -0.49
CA ASN A 359 1.55 -21.92 -0.28
C ASN A 359 2.44 -21.44 -1.44
N MET A 360 2.18 -21.91 -2.68
CA MET A 360 2.90 -21.46 -3.87
C MET A 360 2.31 -20.17 -4.45
N ARG A 361 2.87 -19.02 -4.07
CA ARG A 361 2.62 -17.75 -4.77
C ARG A 361 3.50 -17.65 -6.02
N HIS A 362 2.85 -17.70 -7.19
CA HIS A 362 3.40 -17.45 -8.54
C HIS A 362 4.33 -18.55 -9.11
N HIS A 363 4.13 -18.89 -10.39
CA HIS A 363 4.81 -20.02 -11.07
C HIS A 363 6.03 -19.62 -11.92
N LEU A 364 6.44 -18.35 -11.93
CA LEU A 364 7.35 -17.77 -12.95
C LEU A 364 8.60 -17.07 -12.38
N ILE A 365 9.10 -17.46 -11.20
CA ILE A 365 10.37 -16.95 -10.65
C ILE A 365 11.26 -18.12 -10.20
N GLY A 366 12.48 -18.22 -10.75
CA GLY A 366 13.34 -19.42 -10.67
C GLY A 366 13.88 -19.82 -9.28
N GLY A 367 13.60 -19.05 -8.23
CA GLY A 367 14.05 -19.37 -6.87
C GLY A 367 13.37 -20.60 -6.27
N SER A 368 12.06 -20.75 -6.48
CA SER A 368 11.26 -21.77 -5.77
C SER A 368 11.60 -23.22 -6.15
N MET A 369 11.91 -23.51 -7.41
CA MET A 369 12.41 -24.84 -7.80
C MET A 369 13.81 -25.12 -7.26
N THR A 370 14.67 -24.11 -7.12
CA THR A 370 16.00 -24.28 -6.52
C THR A 370 15.90 -24.64 -5.04
N VAL A 371 14.98 -24.01 -4.30
CA VAL A 371 14.66 -24.38 -2.91
C VAL A 371 14.14 -25.82 -2.84
N ALA A 372 13.16 -26.19 -3.67
CA ALA A 372 12.60 -27.54 -3.67
C ALA A 372 13.63 -28.64 -3.98
N LEU A 373 14.53 -28.41 -4.96
CA LEU A 373 15.60 -29.35 -5.31
C LEU A 373 16.68 -29.42 -4.22
N SER A 374 17.00 -28.30 -3.56
CA SER A 374 17.91 -28.26 -2.41
C SER A 374 17.34 -29.03 -1.22
N ASP A 375 16.07 -28.77 -0.88
CA ASP A 375 15.35 -29.47 0.18
C ASP A 375 15.30 -30.99 -0.08
N ILE A 376 15.02 -31.42 -1.32
CA ILE A 376 15.06 -32.83 -1.72
C ILE A 376 16.46 -33.42 -1.54
N ALA A 377 17.52 -32.71 -1.93
CA ALA A 377 18.90 -33.20 -1.81
C ALA A 377 19.36 -33.30 -0.34
N VAL A 378 19.01 -32.31 0.50
CA VAL A 378 19.31 -32.31 1.94
C VAL A 378 18.53 -33.42 2.64
N LEU A 379 17.23 -33.56 2.35
CA LEU A 379 16.37 -34.61 2.91
C LEU A 379 16.86 -36.01 2.50
N HIS A 380 17.17 -36.22 1.22
CA HIS A 380 17.74 -37.48 0.72
C HIS A 380 19.01 -37.87 1.48
N ASN A 381 19.93 -36.93 1.68
CA ASN A 381 21.19 -37.20 2.37
C ASN A 381 21.01 -37.44 3.89
N LEU A 382 20.02 -36.80 4.51
CA LEU A 382 19.63 -37.05 5.91
C LEU A 382 18.95 -38.40 6.12
N LEU A 383 18.10 -38.83 5.19
CA LEU A 383 17.38 -40.11 5.28
C LEU A 383 18.22 -41.31 4.80
N LYS A 384 19.30 -41.07 4.05
CA LYS A 384 20.24 -42.11 3.55
C LYS A 384 20.74 -43.15 4.59
N PRO A 385 20.89 -42.85 5.90
CA PRO A 385 21.25 -43.84 6.91
C PRO A 385 20.09 -44.73 7.39
N LEU A 386 18.83 -44.33 7.18
CA LEU A 386 17.65 -45.12 7.57
C LEU A 386 17.53 -46.35 6.65
N ARG A 387 17.45 -47.53 7.27
CA ARG A 387 17.26 -48.81 6.56
C ARG A 387 15.80 -49.21 6.43
N ASP A 388 14.93 -48.56 7.18
CA ASP A 388 13.47 -48.71 7.13
C ASP A 388 12.85 -47.33 7.35
N LEU A 389 11.83 -46.99 6.56
CA LEU A 389 11.06 -45.75 6.67
C LEU A 389 9.81 -45.90 7.54
N ASN A 390 9.51 -47.12 8.00
CA ASN A 390 8.40 -47.40 8.91
C ASN A 390 8.76 -47.23 10.40
N ASP A 391 10.06 -47.10 10.74
CA ASP A 391 10.48 -46.67 12.08
C ASP A 391 10.19 -45.17 12.27
N ALA A 392 8.95 -44.87 12.65
CA ALA A 392 8.49 -43.50 12.92
C ALA A 392 9.33 -42.78 13.99
N SER A 393 9.91 -43.50 14.96
CA SER A 393 10.70 -42.89 16.03
C SER A 393 12.06 -42.40 15.52
N SER A 394 12.73 -43.17 14.67
CA SER A 394 13.96 -42.71 14.00
C SER A 394 13.65 -41.72 12.89
N LEU A 395 12.61 -41.95 12.08
CA LEU A 395 12.20 -41.03 11.01
C LEU A 395 11.91 -39.63 11.52
N CYS A 396 11.13 -39.47 12.61
CA CYS A 396 10.86 -38.17 13.20
C CYS A 396 12.14 -37.44 13.64
N ARG A 397 13.12 -38.12 14.24
CA ARG A 397 14.40 -37.51 14.67
C ARG A 397 15.28 -37.04 13.50
N TYR A 398 15.26 -37.77 12.38
CA TYR A 398 15.92 -37.31 11.14
C TYR A 398 15.16 -36.15 10.48
N LEU A 399 13.83 -36.11 10.56
CA LEU A 399 13.00 -35.00 10.07
C LEU A 399 13.14 -33.73 10.95
N GLU A 400 13.25 -33.86 12.27
CA GLU A 400 13.60 -32.74 13.16
C GLU A 400 14.95 -32.14 12.78
N SER A 401 15.93 -32.98 12.49
CA SER A 401 17.27 -32.58 12.03
C SER A 401 17.23 -31.87 10.67
N PHE A 402 16.32 -32.26 9.76
CA PHE A 402 16.09 -31.60 8.48
C PHE A 402 15.66 -30.13 8.65
N TYR A 403 14.72 -29.84 9.55
CA TYR A 403 14.28 -28.46 9.81
C TYR A 403 15.39 -27.55 10.34
N ILE A 404 16.35 -28.07 11.09
CA ILE A 404 17.51 -27.31 11.58
C ILE A 404 18.48 -27.01 10.42
N LEU A 405 18.84 -28.04 9.63
CA LEU A 405 19.79 -27.89 8.53
C LEU A 405 19.26 -26.99 7.40
N ARG A 406 17.94 -26.98 7.16
CA ARG A 406 17.28 -26.10 6.17
C ARG A 406 17.51 -24.60 6.43
N LYS A 407 17.72 -24.18 7.69
CA LYS A 407 18.00 -22.78 8.05
C LYS A 407 19.38 -22.28 7.59
N ALA A 408 20.35 -23.17 7.35
CA ALA A 408 21.72 -22.76 7.01
C ALA A 408 21.90 -22.26 5.56
N CYS A 409 20.96 -22.59 4.66
CA CYS A 409 21.09 -22.30 3.22
C CYS A 409 20.26 -21.11 2.72
N HIS A 410 19.60 -20.35 3.62
CA HIS A 410 18.61 -19.35 3.23
C HIS A 410 18.83 -18.00 3.94
N ALA A 411 19.03 -16.94 3.16
CA ALA A 411 18.85 -15.56 3.61
C ALA A 411 17.38 -15.32 4.01
N PRO A 412 17.08 -14.38 4.94
CA PRO A 412 15.99 -14.57 5.88
C PRO A 412 14.59 -14.21 5.36
N CYS A 413 13.79 -15.22 5.01
CA CYS A 413 12.33 -15.13 4.94
C CYS A 413 11.67 -16.08 5.96
N PRO A 414 11.33 -15.62 7.18
CA PRO A 414 10.83 -16.48 8.24
C PRO A 414 9.31 -16.38 8.42
N LEU A 415 8.57 -17.45 8.08
CA LEU A 415 7.33 -17.80 8.79
C LEU A 415 7.38 -19.28 9.20
N HIS A 416 7.14 -19.51 10.49
CA HIS A 416 6.79 -20.79 11.13
C HIS A 416 7.73 -22.01 10.92
N SER A 417 8.78 -22.08 11.74
CA SER A 417 8.84 -23.10 12.80
C SER A 417 9.94 -22.78 13.82
N VAL A 418 9.64 -23.03 15.10
CA VAL A 418 10.32 -22.46 16.28
C VAL A 418 10.25 -20.92 16.30
N LEU A 419 9.28 -20.38 17.04
CA LEU A 419 9.21 -18.95 17.38
C LEU A 419 10.28 -18.59 18.42
N LEU A 420 11.51 -18.36 17.92
CA LEU A 420 12.50 -17.54 18.60
C LEU A 420 12.60 -16.23 17.81
N PRO A 421 12.00 -15.12 18.30
CA PRO A 421 12.23 -13.79 17.74
C PRO A 421 13.72 -13.45 17.75
N ALA A 422 14.18 -12.60 16.83
CA ALA A 422 15.57 -12.14 16.83
C ALA A 422 15.90 -11.47 18.18
N TYR A 423 16.99 -11.84 18.84
CA TYR A 423 17.29 -11.33 20.18
C TYR A 423 17.39 -9.78 20.15
N PRO A 424 16.52 -9.03 20.86
CA PRO A 424 16.52 -7.56 20.77
C PRO A 424 17.87 -6.98 21.19
N ALA A 425 18.34 -5.91 20.53
CA ALA A 425 19.70 -5.38 20.65
C ALA A 425 20.17 -5.20 22.12
N ARG A 426 19.30 -4.70 22.99
CA ARG A 426 19.59 -4.49 24.43
C ARG A 426 19.83 -5.78 25.22
N CYS A 427 19.32 -6.92 24.76
CA CYS A 427 19.40 -8.20 25.47
C CYS A 427 20.71 -8.98 25.20
N HIS A 428 21.60 -8.46 24.36
CA HIS A 428 22.89 -9.10 24.03
C HIS A 428 23.92 -8.96 25.15
N GLU A 429 24.01 -7.80 25.82
CA GLU A 429 25.00 -7.58 26.88
C GLU A 429 24.44 -7.61 28.32
N ASN A 430 23.39 -6.85 28.63
CA ASN A 430 22.85 -6.77 30.00
C ASN A 430 21.32 -6.88 30.03
N LYS A 431 20.83 -8.09 30.30
CA LYS A 431 19.40 -8.43 30.33
C LYS A 431 18.58 -7.74 31.44
N PHE A 432 19.22 -6.99 32.34
CA PHE A 432 18.56 -6.25 33.42
C PHE A 432 18.74 -4.72 33.33
N ALA A 433 19.54 -4.20 32.40
CA ALA A 433 19.78 -2.75 32.26
C ALA A 433 18.49 -1.94 32.01
N TRP A 434 17.47 -2.56 31.39
CA TRP A 434 16.15 -1.96 31.18
C TRP A 434 15.39 -1.60 32.48
N ARG A 435 15.78 -2.18 33.63
CA ARG A 435 15.18 -1.90 34.96
C ARG A 435 15.86 -0.73 35.69
N THR A 436 16.78 -0.03 35.04
CA THR A 436 17.49 1.11 35.64
C THR A 436 16.73 2.40 35.37
N ASP A 437 16.63 3.26 36.38
CA ASP A 437 16.02 4.59 36.22
C ASP A 437 16.82 5.41 35.17
N GLU A 438 18.13 5.15 35.05
CA GLU A 438 19.00 5.70 34.01
C GLU A 438 18.56 5.32 32.59
N GLU A 439 18.25 4.06 32.29
CA GLU A 439 17.75 3.67 30.96
C GLU A 439 16.34 4.19 30.71
N PHE A 440 15.46 4.14 31.73
CA PHE A 440 14.10 4.67 31.64
C PHE A 440 14.09 6.18 31.30
N GLY A 441 14.97 6.96 31.93
CA GLY A 441 15.17 8.37 31.60
C GLY A 441 15.83 8.58 30.23
N ARG A 442 16.89 7.82 29.91
CA ARG A 442 17.59 7.90 28.60
C ARG A 442 16.66 7.61 27.43
N GLU A 443 15.72 6.69 27.60
CA GLU A 443 14.70 6.35 26.61
C GLU A 443 13.74 7.48 26.24
N MET A 444 13.65 8.54 27.05
CA MET A 444 12.90 9.75 26.72
C MET A 444 13.69 10.70 25.81
N LEU A 445 15.01 10.49 25.68
CA LEU A 445 15.93 11.30 24.86
C LEU A 445 16.45 10.54 23.62
N ALA A 446 16.59 9.22 23.72
CA ALA A 446 17.20 8.34 22.74
C ALA A 446 16.59 6.92 22.77
N GLY A 447 15.27 6.84 22.96
CA GLY A 447 14.44 5.64 22.82
C GLY A 447 13.54 5.70 21.58
N VAL A 448 12.44 4.93 21.58
CA VAL A 448 11.46 4.84 20.46
C VAL A 448 10.36 5.92 20.51
N ASN A 449 10.36 6.78 21.52
CA ASN A 449 9.59 8.04 21.51
C ASN A 449 10.42 9.12 22.21
N PRO A 450 11.40 9.71 21.51
CA PRO A 450 12.24 10.77 22.05
C PRO A 450 11.57 12.16 21.98
N VAL A 451 10.31 12.26 21.54
CA VAL A 451 9.63 13.54 21.22
C VAL A 451 8.62 13.99 22.28
N ALA A 452 8.33 13.19 23.30
CA ALA A 452 7.25 13.48 24.26
C ALA A 452 7.69 14.12 25.59
N ILE A 453 9.00 14.23 25.86
CA ILE A 453 9.53 14.88 27.07
C ILE A 453 9.52 16.42 26.92
N SER A 454 9.24 17.14 27.99
CA SER A 454 9.24 18.61 28.03
C SER A 454 9.85 19.17 29.33
N LEU A 455 10.20 20.45 29.34
CA LEU A 455 10.65 21.17 30.53
C LEU A 455 9.47 21.49 31.46
N LEU A 456 9.63 21.21 32.76
CA LEU A 456 8.63 21.58 33.76
C LEU A 456 8.66 23.10 34.01
N GLN A 457 7.61 23.79 33.58
CA GLN A 457 7.51 25.26 33.69
C GLN A 457 7.08 25.73 35.09
N GLU A 458 6.19 25.00 35.76
CA GLU A 458 5.63 25.38 37.07
C GLU A 458 5.49 24.21 38.05
N PHE A 459 5.37 24.52 39.35
CA PHE A 459 5.09 23.54 40.39
C PHE A 459 4.28 24.16 41.54
N PRO A 460 3.22 23.50 42.06
CA PRO A 460 2.73 22.16 41.72
C PRO A 460 2.13 22.08 40.31
N LEU A 461 2.13 20.87 39.74
CA LEU A 461 1.52 20.60 38.43
C LEU A 461 0.03 20.97 38.40
N SER A 462 -0.36 21.68 37.35
CA SER A 462 -1.75 21.97 36.97
C SER A 462 -2.23 21.01 35.87
N SER A 463 -3.53 21.05 35.58
CA SER A 463 -4.21 20.30 34.52
C SER A 463 -5.21 21.23 33.86
N LYS A 464 -5.41 21.12 32.54
CA LYS A 464 -6.33 21.95 31.75
C LYS A 464 -7.77 21.41 31.77
N LEU A 465 -8.01 20.22 32.30
CA LEU A 465 -9.30 19.53 32.31
C LEU A 465 -10.31 20.19 33.27
N ASP A 466 -11.59 20.26 32.88
CA ASP A 466 -12.65 20.84 33.72
C ASP A 466 -12.85 20.03 35.01
N PRO A 467 -12.59 20.61 36.21
CA PRO A 467 -12.80 19.92 37.48
C PRO A 467 -14.25 19.53 37.78
N LYS A 468 -15.23 20.09 37.05
CA LYS A 468 -16.64 19.67 37.14
C LYS A 468 -16.91 18.32 36.47
N VAL A 469 -16.13 17.97 35.45
CA VAL A 469 -16.24 16.71 34.71
C VAL A 469 -15.37 15.64 35.34
N TYR A 470 -14.10 15.98 35.60
CA TYR A 470 -13.08 15.01 36.03
C TYR A 470 -12.75 15.07 37.54
N GLY A 471 -13.44 15.92 38.32
CA GLY A 471 -13.21 16.06 39.76
C GLY A 471 -11.92 16.82 40.10
N ASN A 472 -11.31 16.52 41.25
CA ASN A 472 -10.12 17.24 41.71
C ASN A 472 -8.85 16.83 40.93
N GLN A 473 -8.51 17.62 39.91
CA GLN A 473 -7.33 17.45 39.05
C GLN A 473 -6.03 18.05 39.64
N ARG A 474 -6.03 18.52 40.89
CA ARG A 474 -4.81 19.04 41.52
C ARG A 474 -3.81 17.91 41.78
N SER A 475 -2.59 18.05 41.25
CA SER A 475 -1.53 17.05 41.44
C SER A 475 -1.21 16.79 42.92
N SER A 476 -1.01 15.52 43.25
CA SER A 476 -0.64 15.03 44.59
C SER A 476 0.88 14.96 44.80
N ILE A 477 1.69 15.34 43.81
CA ILE A 477 3.15 15.40 43.95
C ILE A 477 3.52 16.63 44.79
N THR A 478 4.28 16.44 45.86
CA THR A 478 4.77 17.51 46.75
C THR A 478 6.27 17.74 46.55
N LYS A 479 6.82 18.82 47.13
CA LYS A 479 8.25 19.14 47.00
C LYS A 479 9.14 18.04 47.62
N GLU A 480 8.68 17.47 48.73
CA GLU A 480 9.35 16.45 49.54
C GLU A 480 9.43 15.08 48.83
N HIS A 481 8.68 14.87 47.75
CA HIS A 481 8.83 13.73 46.84
C HIS A 481 9.99 13.95 45.85
N LEU A 482 10.24 15.19 45.43
CA LEU A 482 11.24 15.55 44.42
C LEU A 482 12.62 15.85 45.04
N GLU A 483 12.68 16.72 46.05
CA GLU A 483 13.94 17.31 46.57
C GLU A 483 14.95 16.27 47.09
N LYS A 484 14.47 15.10 47.53
CA LYS A 484 15.30 13.94 47.90
C LYS A 484 16.20 13.45 46.75
N ASN A 485 15.76 13.64 45.51
CA ASN A 485 16.41 13.14 44.29
C ASN A 485 16.99 14.27 43.41
N LEU A 486 16.80 15.54 43.78
CA LEU A 486 17.31 16.71 43.04
C LEU A 486 18.78 17.06 43.36
N ASN A 487 19.57 16.09 43.84
CA ASN A 487 21.01 16.25 44.17
C ASN A 487 21.32 17.46 45.06
N GLY A 488 20.45 17.77 46.02
CA GLY A 488 20.61 18.88 46.97
C GLY A 488 20.05 20.24 46.50
N LEU A 489 19.42 20.31 45.32
CA LEU A 489 18.65 21.49 44.90
C LEU A 489 17.22 21.45 45.47
N THR A 490 16.69 22.61 45.86
CA THR A 490 15.23 22.75 46.06
C THR A 490 14.48 22.70 44.72
N VAL A 491 13.18 22.38 44.72
CA VAL A 491 12.34 22.41 43.49
C VAL A 491 12.43 23.79 42.84
N THR A 492 12.39 24.87 43.63
CA THR A 492 12.42 26.24 43.14
C THR A 492 13.75 26.62 42.50
N GLU A 493 14.89 26.09 42.99
CA GLU A 493 16.18 26.28 42.31
C GLU A 493 16.35 25.40 41.08
N ALA A 494 15.84 24.17 41.10
CA ALA A 494 15.90 23.26 39.97
C ALA A 494 15.02 23.73 38.80
N LEU A 495 13.83 24.29 39.08
CA LEU A 495 13.02 25.03 38.09
C LEU A 495 13.81 26.23 37.54
N ARG A 496 14.34 27.11 38.40
CA ARG A 496 15.11 28.31 37.97
C ARG A 496 16.39 27.99 37.19
N LYS A 497 16.91 26.77 37.28
CA LYS A 497 18.08 26.27 36.54
C LYS A 497 17.68 25.41 35.32
N ASN A 498 16.38 25.26 35.06
CA ASN A 498 15.78 24.41 34.03
C ASN A 498 16.29 22.96 34.10
N LYS A 499 16.21 22.34 35.28
CA LYS A 499 16.69 20.98 35.60
C LYS A 499 15.60 20.02 36.10
N ILE A 500 14.32 20.36 35.90
CA ILE A 500 13.21 19.41 36.06
C ILE A 500 12.49 19.29 34.72
N PHE A 501 12.32 18.05 34.26
CA PHE A 501 11.62 17.70 33.02
C PHE A 501 10.45 16.77 33.36
N ILE A 502 9.47 16.68 32.46
CA ILE A 502 8.28 15.85 32.63
C ILE A 502 7.95 15.13 31.32
N LEU A 503 7.44 13.91 31.45
CA LEU A 503 6.73 13.19 30.40
C LEU A 503 5.26 13.17 30.82
N ASP A 504 4.46 14.11 30.31
CA ASP A 504 3.07 14.26 30.73
C ASP A 504 2.11 13.55 29.76
N HIS A 505 1.22 12.75 30.33
CA HIS A 505 0.15 12.03 29.65
C HIS A 505 -1.21 12.19 30.39
N HIS A 506 -1.27 13.02 31.43
CA HIS A 506 -2.41 13.14 32.32
C HIS A 506 -3.64 13.69 31.61
N ASP A 507 -3.53 14.91 31.05
CA ASP A 507 -4.62 15.55 30.29
C ASP A 507 -5.03 14.75 29.03
N THR A 508 -4.10 13.96 28.46
CA THR A 508 -4.33 13.15 27.26
C THR A 508 -5.07 11.83 27.55
N LEU A 509 -4.84 11.20 28.71
CA LEU A 509 -5.39 9.87 29.03
C LEU A 509 -6.56 9.89 30.02
N MET A 510 -6.67 10.91 30.87
CA MET A 510 -7.79 11.06 31.81
C MET A 510 -9.18 11.18 31.12
N PRO A 511 -9.32 11.71 29.89
CA PRO A 511 -10.59 11.67 29.14
C PRO A 511 -11.05 10.28 28.67
N LEU A 512 -10.26 9.22 28.83
CA LEU A 512 -10.65 7.88 28.37
C LEU A 512 -11.78 7.27 29.24
N PRO A 513 -12.78 6.61 28.63
CA PRO A 513 -13.96 6.13 29.35
C PRO A 513 -13.64 4.99 30.32
N HIS A 514 -13.86 5.27 31.61
CA HIS A 514 -13.61 4.33 32.70
C HIS A 514 -14.74 3.29 32.86
N PRO A 515 -14.46 1.98 33.10
CA PRO A 515 -15.49 0.93 33.19
C PRO A 515 -16.55 1.06 34.30
N LYS A 516 -16.43 2.03 35.21
CA LYS A 516 -17.43 2.35 36.25
C LYS A 516 -18.10 3.72 36.04
N GLY A 517 -17.93 4.31 34.87
CA GLY A 517 -18.38 5.67 34.54
C GLY A 517 -17.28 6.72 34.72
N GLU A 518 -17.42 7.80 33.96
CA GLU A 518 -16.45 8.92 33.82
C GLU A 518 -16.18 9.66 35.14
N ALA A 519 -17.20 9.79 36.00
CA ALA A 519 -17.13 10.55 37.26
C ALA A 519 -16.30 9.87 38.39
N LEU A 520 -15.61 8.76 38.11
CA LEU A 520 -14.83 7.99 39.08
C LEU A 520 -13.36 7.85 38.64
N GLY A 521 -12.61 8.95 38.75
CA GLY A 521 -11.14 8.90 38.74
C GLY A 521 -10.60 7.99 39.84
N ALA A 522 -9.47 7.33 39.57
CA ALA A 522 -8.83 6.44 40.53
C ALA A 522 -8.31 7.18 41.77
N VAL A 523 -8.02 6.46 42.85
CA VAL A 523 -7.35 7.04 44.03
C VAL A 523 -5.93 7.40 43.65
N ASN A 524 -5.67 8.70 43.44
CA ASN A 524 -4.36 9.22 43.08
C ASN A 524 -3.29 8.80 44.11
N LYS A 525 -2.25 8.13 43.62
CA LYS A 525 -1.09 7.68 44.39
C LYS A 525 0.18 8.16 43.71
N VAL A 526 1.11 8.71 44.50
CA VAL A 526 2.46 9.05 44.03
C VAL A 526 3.39 7.91 44.40
N PHE A 527 4.15 7.44 43.42
CA PHE A 527 5.27 6.52 43.62
C PHE A 527 6.57 7.29 43.40
N THR A 528 7.62 6.93 44.12
CA THR A 528 8.95 7.56 44.05
C THR A 528 10.02 6.48 43.97
N PRO A 529 11.15 6.70 43.27
CA PRO A 529 12.24 5.73 43.17
C PRO A 529 12.65 5.12 44.52
N ALA A 530 12.72 3.80 44.57
CA ALA A 530 13.02 3.03 45.77
C ALA A 530 13.85 1.78 45.42
N GLY A 531 15.13 1.76 45.81
CA GLY A 531 16.06 0.69 45.40
C GLY A 531 15.85 -0.68 46.06
N LYS A 532 14.82 -0.88 46.89
CA LYS A 532 14.49 -2.14 47.58
C LYS A 532 13.00 -2.25 47.89
N GLY A 533 12.49 -3.49 47.92
CA GLY A 533 11.12 -3.81 48.33
C GLY A 533 10.06 -3.60 47.23
N VAL A 534 8.79 -3.76 47.60
CA VAL A 534 7.62 -3.60 46.71
C VAL A 534 7.60 -2.24 46.01
N GLU A 535 8.06 -1.21 46.70
CA GLU A 535 8.10 0.19 46.23
C GLU A 535 8.98 0.36 44.97
N GLY A 536 9.97 -0.51 44.75
CA GLY A 536 10.82 -0.53 43.54
C GLY A 536 10.27 -1.34 42.36
N SER A 537 9.02 -1.80 42.40
CA SER A 537 8.43 -2.72 41.39
C SER A 537 7.34 -2.09 40.50
N VAL A 538 7.19 -0.76 40.51
CA VAL A 538 5.95 -0.07 40.07
C VAL A 538 6.19 0.91 38.91
N TYR A 539 6.38 0.41 37.69
CA TYR A 539 6.50 1.24 36.47
C TYR A 539 5.81 0.61 35.24
N GLY A 540 5.41 1.46 34.29
CA GLY A 540 4.79 1.09 33.01
C GLY A 540 4.60 2.33 32.12
N SER A 541 4.47 2.15 30.80
CA SER A 541 4.39 3.25 29.82
C SER A 541 3.44 2.94 28.67
N LEU A 542 3.01 3.96 27.92
CA LEU A 542 2.13 3.88 26.75
C LEU A 542 2.74 4.67 25.59
N GLN A 543 2.53 4.27 24.32
CA GLN A 543 3.36 4.81 23.23
C GLN A 543 2.78 4.75 21.81
N LYS A 544 2.23 3.60 21.36
CA LYS A 544 2.05 3.29 19.93
C LYS A 544 1.08 4.17 19.13
N LEU A 545 0.30 5.04 19.76
CA LEU A 545 -0.76 5.80 19.07
C LEU A 545 -0.26 7.12 18.44
N MET A 546 0.67 7.83 19.08
CA MET A 546 1.14 9.14 18.61
C MET A 546 1.92 9.03 17.28
N GLN A 547 2.67 7.93 17.10
CA GLN A 547 3.37 7.61 15.86
C GLN A 547 2.41 7.54 14.65
N LEU A 548 1.29 6.81 14.79
CA LEU A 548 0.32 6.60 13.72
C LEU A 548 -0.32 7.92 13.26
N LEU A 549 -0.58 8.84 14.20
CA LEU A 549 -1.15 10.14 13.90
C LEU A 549 -0.12 11.04 13.21
N ASN A 550 0.96 11.39 13.91
CA ASN A 550 1.86 12.51 13.55
C ASN A 550 2.80 12.21 12.37
N THR A 551 2.69 11.02 11.75
CA THR A 551 3.41 10.69 10.51
C THR A 551 2.43 10.14 9.47
N HIS A 552 2.07 8.85 9.58
CA HIS A 552 1.22 8.14 8.63
C HIS A 552 -0.10 8.87 8.31
N ALA A 553 -0.92 9.19 9.32
CA ALA A 553 -2.26 9.72 9.09
C ALA A 553 -2.24 11.17 8.56
N VAL A 554 -1.37 12.03 9.09
CA VAL A 554 -1.28 13.43 8.65
C VAL A 554 -0.62 13.60 7.28
N ILE A 555 0.20 12.65 6.80
CA ILE A 555 0.86 12.76 5.49
C ILE A 555 -0.01 12.30 4.32
N GLU A 556 -0.95 11.35 4.51
CA GLU A 556 -1.75 10.83 3.40
C GLU A 556 -2.50 11.93 2.59
N PRO A 557 -3.04 12.99 3.20
CA PRO A 557 -3.53 14.19 2.51
C PRO A 557 -2.51 14.84 1.56
N PHE A 558 -1.23 14.96 1.98
CA PHE A 558 -0.16 15.54 1.17
C PHE A 558 0.13 14.68 -0.07
N VAL A 559 0.14 13.34 0.08
CA VAL A 559 0.31 12.41 -1.05
C VAL A 559 -0.83 12.58 -2.06
N ILE A 560 -2.07 12.61 -1.55
CA ILE A 560 -3.30 12.70 -2.36
C ILE A 560 -3.35 14.02 -3.13
N ALA A 561 -3.16 15.17 -2.46
CA ALA A 561 -3.18 16.48 -3.12
C ALA A 561 -2.06 16.61 -4.15
N THR A 562 -0.84 16.14 -3.84
CA THR A 562 0.32 16.21 -4.75
C THR A 562 0.07 15.46 -6.05
N ASN A 563 -0.53 14.26 -5.98
CA ASN A 563 -0.85 13.45 -7.16
C ASN A 563 -2.09 13.94 -7.94
N ARG A 564 -2.87 14.87 -7.39
CA ARG A 564 -4.11 15.39 -8.00
C ARG A 564 -3.97 16.77 -8.61
N GLN A 565 -3.11 17.62 -8.04
CA GLN A 565 -3.04 19.05 -8.35
C GLN A 565 -1.69 19.48 -8.95
N LEU A 566 -0.62 18.70 -8.73
CA LEU A 566 0.70 18.98 -9.29
C LEU A 566 1.04 17.98 -10.39
N SER A 567 1.32 18.48 -11.59
CA SER A 567 1.77 17.69 -12.72
C SER A 567 3.07 16.94 -12.40
N VAL A 568 3.30 15.77 -13.00
CA VAL A 568 4.59 15.05 -12.91
C VAL A 568 5.78 15.88 -13.43
N LEU A 569 5.51 16.93 -14.22
CA LEU A 569 6.51 17.89 -14.67
C LEU A 569 6.82 18.98 -13.63
N HIS A 570 5.89 19.26 -12.71
CA HIS A 570 5.95 20.35 -11.73
C HIS A 570 7.11 20.14 -10.74
N PRO A 571 7.90 21.18 -10.41
CA PRO A 571 9.08 21.02 -9.56
C PRO A 571 8.73 20.51 -8.15
N ILE A 572 7.63 20.99 -7.54
CA ILE A 572 7.24 20.51 -6.20
C ILE A 572 6.73 19.05 -6.24
N HIS A 573 6.18 18.57 -7.36
CA HIS A 573 5.90 17.14 -7.53
C HIS A 573 7.22 16.35 -7.56
N LYS A 574 8.19 16.77 -8.40
CA LYS A 574 9.51 16.14 -8.49
C LYS A 574 10.30 16.20 -7.18
N LEU A 575 10.11 17.23 -6.37
CA LEU A 575 10.70 17.36 -5.04
C LEU A 575 10.08 16.34 -4.08
N LEU A 576 8.75 16.36 -3.90
CA LEU A 576 8.06 15.64 -2.83
C LEU A 576 7.74 14.18 -3.15
N HIS A 577 7.43 13.82 -4.41
CA HIS A 577 6.96 12.47 -4.78
C HIS A 577 7.85 11.31 -4.27
N PRO A 578 9.20 11.38 -4.33
CA PRO A 578 10.05 10.31 -3.79
C PRO A 578 9.88 10.07 -2.28
N HIS A 579 9.42 11.08 -1.54
CA HIS A 579 9.21 11.05 -0.10
C HIS A 579 7.76 10.65 0.30
N PHE A 580 6.96 10.20 -0.67
CA PHE A 580 5.61 9.67 -0.46
C PHE A 580 5.51 8.18 -0.83
N ARG A 581 6.67 7.56 -1.06
CA ARG A 581 6.83 6.17 -1.47
C ARG A 581 6.17 5.23 -0.46
N ASP A 582 5.40 4.28 -0.97
CA ASP A 582 4.58 3.32 -0.22
C ASP A 582 3.64 3.88 0.89
N THR A 583 3.60 5.19 1.16
CA THR A 583 2.86 5.78 2.29
C THR A 583 1.35 5.47 2.22
N MET A 584 0.74 5.66 1.04
CA MET A 584 -0.64 5.26 0.82
C MET A 584 -0.85 3.74 0.92
N ASN A 585 0.15 2.93 0.53
CA ASN A 585 0.09 1.46 0.51
C ASN A 585 0.24 0.83 1.92
N ILE A 586 1.06 1.41 2.79
CA ILE A 586 1.15 0.98 4.19
C ILE A 586 -0.06 1.47 5.01
N ASN A 587 -0.52 2.71 4.81
CA ASN A 587 -1.74 3.22 5.47
C ASN A 587 -2.99 2.44 5.05
N ALA A 588 -3.06 2.05 3.78
CA ALA A 588 -4.04 1.14 3.20
C ALA A 588 -4.11 -0.20 3.93
N LEU A 589 -2.98 -0.90 4.04
CA LEU A 589 -2.87 -2.19 4.74
C LEU A 589 -3.13 -2.02 6.24
N ALA A 590 -2.72 -0.90 6.84
CA ALA A 590 -3.03 -0.58 8.22
C ALA A 590 -4.55 -0.47 8.43
N ARG A 591 -5.28 0.28 7.59
CA ARG A 591 -6.75 0.36 7.64
C ARG A 591 -7.45 -0.99 7.45
N GLN A 592 -6.86 -1.91 6.70
CA GLN A 592 -7.47 -3.22 6.42
C GLN A 592 -7.14 -4.31 7.46
N ILE A 593 -5.99 -4.23 8.13
CA ILE A 593 -5.43 -5.33 8.95
C ILE A 593 -5.05 -4.90 10.37
N PHE A 594 -4.59 -3.65 10.55
CA PHE A 594 -4.06 -3.17 11.83
C PHE A 594 -5.09 -2.39 12.66
N ILE A 595 -5.74 -1.37 12.08
CA ILE A 595 -6.49 -0.34 12.83
C ILE A 595 -8.01 -0.38 12.63
N TYR A 596 -8.54 -1.43 11.99
CA TYR A 596 -9.98 -1.66 11.92
C TYR A 596 -10.54 -2.20 13.26
N ALA A 597 -11.85 -2.15 13.44
CA ALA A 597 -12.53 -2.66 14.64
C ALA A 597 -12.32 -4.18 14.81
N GLY A 598 -11.67 -4.60 15.90
CA GLY A 598 -11.20 -5.96 16.13
C GLY A 598 -9.86 -6.30 15.45
N GLY A 599 -9.13 -5.32 14.91
CA GLY A 599 -7.81 -5.46 14.29
C GLY A 599 -6.66 -5.61 15.29
N VAL A 600 -5.43 -5.73 14.78
CA VAL A 600 -4.25 -6.04 15.62
C VAL A 600 -3.92 -4.90 16.62
N LEU A 601 -4.23 -3.63 16.30
CA LEU A 601 -4.07 -2.51 17.23
C LEU A 601 -4.94 -2.72 18.47
N GLU A 602 -6.26 -2.82 18.30
CA GLU A 602 -7.22 -2.93 19.41
C GLU A 602 -6.97 -4.16 20.29
N ASN A 603 -6.47 -5.25 19.71
CA ASN A 603 -6.13 -6.47 20.45
C ASN A 603 -4.81 -6.39 21.22
N THR A 604 -3.93 -5.42 20.94
CA THR A 604 -2.56 -5.37 21.49
C THR A 604 -2.17 -4.09 22.22
N VAL A 605 -2.99 -3.02 22.24
CA VAL A 605 -2.72 -1.78 23.00
C VAL A 605 -3.83 -1.40 23.99
N PHE A 606 -3.45 -0.71 25.08
CA PHE A 606 -4.32 -0.40 26.23
C PHE A 606 -5.68 0.26 25.92
N PRO A 607 -5.81 1.25 25.01
CA PRO A 607 -7.12 1.85 24.72
C PRO A 607 -8.09 0.90 23.98
N ALA A 608 -7.61 -0.24 23.48
CA ALA A 608 -8.39 -1.19 22.68
C ALA A 608 -9.22 -0.49 21.59
N LYS A 609 -10.55 -0.66 21.59
CA LYS A 609 -11.49 -0.03 20.64
C LYS A 609 -11.51 1.50 20.67
N PHE A 610 -10.98 2.15 21.71
CA PHE A 610 -10.90 3.60 21.83
C PHE A 610 -9.59 4.17 21.22
N SER A 611 -8.73 3.32 20.65
CA SER A 611 -7.42 3.76 20.11
C SER A 611 -7.57 4.82 19.01
N MET A 612 -8.43 4.58 18.01
CA MET A 612 -8.60 5.51 16.90
C MET A 612 -9.35 6.80 17.31
N GLU A 613 -10.25 6.70 18.29
CA GLU A 613 -10.92 7.85 18.90
C GLU A 613 -9.92 8.76 19.62
N LEU A 614 -9.00 8.19 20.41
CA LEU A 614 -7.95 8.95 21.08
C LEU A 614 -7.01 9.66 20.09
N SER A 615 -6.70 9.07 18.92
CA SER A 615 -5.94 9.81 17.89
C SER A 615 -6.73 10.98 17.28
N SER A 616 -8.06 10.88 17.18
CA SER A 616 -8.91 12.00 16.77
C SER A 616 -9.00 13.10 17.84
N VAL A 617 -8.90 12.74 19.13
CA VAL A 617 -8.75 13.72 20.23
C VAL A 617 -7.40 14.45 20.13
N VAL A 618 -6.28 13.72 20.00
CA VAL A 618 -4.95 14.32 19.90
C VAL A 618 -4.80 15.20 18.63
N TYR A 619 -5.44 14.84 17.52
CA TYR A 619 -5.43 15.62 16.29
C TYR A 619 -6.01 17.05 16.44
N LYS A 620 -6.85 17.29 17.45
CA LYS A 620 -7.39 18.65 17.71
C LYS A 620 -6.29 19.64 18.09
N GLU A 621 -5.28 19.17 18.80
CA GLU A 621 -4.10 19.96 19.23
C GLU A 621 -2.94 19.88 18.20
N TRP A 622 -3.12 19.19 17.06
CA TRP A 622 -2.07 19.09 16.04
C TRP A 622 -1.94 20.37 15.22
N VAL A 623 -0.71 20.87 15.07
CA VAL A 623 -0.39 22.10 14.32
C VAL A 623 0.73 21.80 13.32
N PHE A 624 0.51 22.12 12.04
CA PHE A 624 1.46 21.79 10.97
C PHE A 624 2.83 22.46 11.16
N THR A 625 2.85 23.75 11.48
CA THR A 625 4.08 24.54 11.70
C THR A 625 4.82 24.17 12.98
N GLU A 626 4.20 23.38 13.88
CA GLU A 626 4.85 22.85 15.08
C GLU A 626 5.50 21.49 14.85
N GLN A 627 5.35 20.92 13.64
CA GLN A 627 6.09 19.72 13.23
C GLN A 627 7.53 20.05 12.76
N GLU A 628 7.91 21.33 12.73
CA GLU A 628 9.32 21.76 12.59
C GLU A 628 10.11 21.40 13.85
N LEU A 629 11.21 20.64 13.71
CA LEU A 629 12.05 20.27 14.85
C LEU A 629 12.55 21.49 15.67
N PRO A 630 12.97 22.61 15.07
CA PRO A 630 13.33 23.81 15.83
C PRO A 630 12.19 24.37 16.70
N VAL A 631 10.96 24.37 16.19
CA VAL A 631 9.77 24.89 16.88
C VAL A 631 9.35 23.94 18.00
N ASP A 632 9.24 22.64 17.70
CA ASP A 632 8.98 21.56 18.66
C ASP A 632 9.92 21.62 19.88
N LEU A 633 11.23 21.76 19.65
CA LEU A 633 12.22 21.83 20.72
C LEU A 633 12.07 23.10 21.59
N ILE A 634 11.72 24.25 21.00
CA ILE A 634 11.41 25.47 21.76
C ILE A 634 10.12 25.30 22.56
N GLN A 635 9.05 24.77 21.95
CA GLN A 635 7.74 24.64 22.58
C GLN A 635 7.72 23.63 23.73
N ARG A 636 8.45 22.52 23.59
CA ARG A 636 8.71 21.58 24.69
C ARG A 636 9.71 22.14 25.72
N GLY A 637 10.25 23.34 25.51
CA GLY A 637 11.19 24.01 26.42
C GLY A 637 12.56 23.34 26.50
N LEU A 638 12.94 22.55 25.50
CA LEU A 638 14.22 21.83 25.44
C LEU A 638 15.30 22.59 24.66
N ALA A 639 14.91 23.63 23.92
CA ALA A 639 15.78 24.61 23.32
C ALA A 639 15.35 26.05 23.64
N VAL A 640 16.28 27.00 23.53
CA VAL A 640 16.00 28.44 23.41
C VAL A 640 16.65 28.99 22.13
N ALA A 641 16.02 29.99 21.53
CA ALA A 641 16.59 30.68 20.37
C ALA A 641 17.87 31.44 20.76
N ASP A 642 18.98 31.11 20.09
CA ASP A 642 20.29 31.74 20.26
C ASP A 642 21.00 31.76 18.90
N SER A 643 21.02 32.93 18.25
CA SER A 643 21.64 33.13 16.94
C SER A 643 23.17 33.05 16.94
N SER A 644 23.81 32.84 18.09
CA SER A 644 25.24 32.53 18.19
C SER A 644 25.56 31.03 18.10
N GLN A 645 24.54 30.16 18.24
CA GLN A 645 24.69 28.70 18.17
C GLN A 645 24.46 28.14 16.76
N PRO A 646 24.98 26.93 16.45
CA PRO A 646 24.54 26.15 15.31
C PRO A 646 23.01 26.03 15.25
N HIS A 647 22.44 26.15 14.05
CA HIS A 647 21.00 26.09 13.80
C HIS A 647 20.15 27.13 14.55
N GLY A 648 20.78 28.14 15.17
CA GLY A 648 20.08 29.22 15.89
C GLY A 648 19.48 28.81 17.24
N LEU A 649 19.90 27.68 17.82
CA LEU A 649 19.33 27.11 19.04
C LEU A 649 20.39 26.72 20.08
N CYS A 650 20.13 27.03 21.33
CA CYS A 650 20.86 26.48 22.49
C CYS A 650 20.00 25.40 23.15
N LEU A 651 20.47 24.14 23.16
CA LEU A 651 19.78 23.01 23.81
C LEU A 651 19.99 23.05 25.33
N LEU A 652 18.93 22.80 26.10
CA LEU A 652 18.98 22.68 27.57
C LEU A 652 19.56 21.35 28.05
N ILE A 653 19.56 20.35 27.17
CA ILE A 653 20.17 19.04 27.32
C ILE A 653 21.12 18.87 26.13
N GLU A 654 22.41 19.13 26.34
CA GLU A 654 23.45 19.01 25.30
C GLU A 654 23.58 17.57 24.77
N ASP A 655 23.47 16.58 25.66
CA ASP A 655 23.47 15.14 25.34
C ASP A 655 22.03 14.63 25.08
N TYR A 656 21.36 15.16 24.05
CA TYR A 656 20.00 14.76 23.62
C TYR A 656 20.05 14.25 22.17
N PRO A 657 20.38 12.97 21.93
CA PRO A 657 20.76 12.46 20.61
C PRO A 657 19.74 12.74 19.50
N TYR A 658 18.44 12.54 19.76
CA TYR A 658 17.38 12.85 18.79
C TYR A 658 17.41 14.31 18.31
N ALA A 659 17.57 15.28 19.21
CA ALA A 659 17.64 16.69 18.85
C ALA A 659 18.96 17.06 18.17
N VAL A 660 20.08 16.51 18.68
CA VAL A 660 21.43 16.83 18.20
C VAL A 660 21.67 16.31 16.78
N ASP A 661 21.21 15.09 16.48
CA ASP A 661 21.31 14.50 15.15
C ASP A 661 20.20 15.05 14.23
N GLY A 662 18.99 15.21 14.76
CA GLY A 662 17.83 15.72 14.04
C GLY A 662 18.02 17.14 13.50
N LEU A 663 18.65 18.04 14.28
CA LEU A 663 18.89 19.43 13.84
C LEU A 663 19.85 19.52 12.66
N GLU A 664 20.84 18.62 12.55
CA GLU A 664 21.70 18.55 11.36
C GLU A 664 20.94 18.12 10.12
N ILE A 665 20.03 17.16 10.26
CA ILE A 665 19.23 16.59 9.17
C ILE A 665 18.16 17.60 8.73
N TRP A 666 17.47 18.23 9.68
CA TRP A 666 16.57 19.37 9.43
C TRP A 666 17.27 20.47 8.64
N SER A 667 18.46 20.90 9.10
CA SER A 667 19.28 21.94 8.47
C SER A 667 19.74 21.54 7.05
N ALA A 668 20.09 20.26 6.84
CA ALA A 668 20.42 19.71 5.52
C ALA A 668 19.21 19.70 4.57
N ILE A 669 18.04 19.24 5.03
CA ILE A 669 16.78 19.22 4.25
C ILE A 669 16.39 20.66 3.89
N HIS A 670 16.38 21.58 4.86
CA HIS A 670 16.03 22.98 4.64
C HIS A 670 16.96 23.63 3.61
N THR A 671 18.27 23.40 3.70
CA THR A 671 19.24 23.91 2.73
C THR A 671 18.98 23.38 1.32
N TRP A 672 18.73 22.07 1.19
CA TRP A 672 18.37 21.42 -0.07
C TRP A 672 17.08 21.98 -0.68
N VAL A 673 16.00 22.05 0.10
CA VAL A 673 14.70 22.57 -0.32
C VAL A 673 14.82 24.04 -0.71
N HIS A 674 15.54 24.87 0.06
CA HIS A 674 15.77 26.27 -0.27
C HIS A 674 16.52 26.45 -1.59
N GLU A 675 17.63 25.72 -1.81
CA GLU A 675 18.38 25.77 -3.07
C GLU A 675 17.52 25.29 -4.27
N TYR A 676 16.71 24.25 -4.09
CA TYR A 676 15.80 23.73 -5.11
C TYR A 676 14.68 24.71 -5.45
N CYS A 677 13.94 25.19 -4.45
CA CYS A 677 12.81 26.10 -4.66
C CYS A 677 13.27 27.47 -5.19
N SER A 678 14.44 27.98 -4.75
CA SER A 678 15.01 29.24 -5.26
C SER A 678 15.29 29.21 -6.77
N PHE A 679 15.60 28.03 -7.34
CA PHE A 679 15.86 27.88 -8.77
C PHE A 679 14.58 27.99 -9.62
N TYR A 680 13.48 27.35 -9.19
CA TYR A 680 12.21 27.39 -9.92
C TYR A 680 11.33 28.61 -9.59
N TYR A 681 11.48 29.19 -8.40
CA TYR A 681 10.70 30.33 -7.91
C TYR A 681 11.60 31.51 -7.51
N PRO A 682 12.29 32.17 -8.46
CA PRO A 682 13.28 33.23 -8.19
C PRO A 682 12.67 34.58 -7.74
N LYS A 683 11.38 34.61 -7.36
CA LYS A 683 10.64 35.79 -6.88
C LYS A 683 9.48 35.36 -5.97
N ASP A 684 9.24 36.13 -4.92
CA ASP A 684 8.06 35.98 -4.05
C ASP A 684 6.76 36.41 -4.75
N ASN A 685 6.26 35.53 -5.63
CA ASN A 685 4.95 35.68 -6.26
C ASN A 685 4.32 34.32 -6.59
N LEU A 686 4.26 33.43 -5.60
CA LEU A 686 3.70 32.07 -5.77
C LEU A 686 2.21 32.07 -6.12
N THR A 687 1.53 33.21 -5.95
CA THR A 687 0.11 33.41 -6.31
C THR A 687 -0.19 33.22 -7.80
N GLN A 688 0.83 33.23 -8.66
CA GLN A 688 0.68 33.00 -10.11
C GLN A 688 0.74 31.51 -10.52
N GLY A 689 1.07 30.59 -9.61
CA GLY A 689 1.14 29.15 -9.90
C GLY A 689 -0.20 28.44 -9.64
N GLU A 690 -1.04 28.29 -10.66
CA GLU A 690 -2.38 27.68 -10.55
C GLU A 690 -2.36 26.26 -9.94
N GLU A 691 -1.43 25.40 -10.39
CA GLU A 691 -1.20 24.07 -9.79
C GLU A 691 -0.84 24.16 -8.30
N LEU A 692 0.10 25.04 -7.93
CA LEU A 692 0.61 25.18 -6.56
C LEU A 692 -0.46 25.73 -5.59
N GLN A 693 -1.25 26.70 -6.03
CA GLN A 693 -2.37 27.23 -5.24
C GLN A 693 -3.49 26.20 -5.10
N SER A 694 -3.80 25.44 -6.16
CA SER A 694 -4.83 24.38 -6.13
C SER A 694 -4.41 23.20 -5.26
N TRP A 695 -3.13 22.82 -5.30
CA TRP A 695 -2.50 21.85 -4.40
C TRP A 695 -2.69 22.23 -2.94
N TRP A 696 -2.31 23.45 -2.57
CA TRP A 696 -2.38 23.91 -1.20
C TRP A 696 -3.82 24.11 -0.71
N ALA A 697 -4.71 24.57 -1.60
CA ALA A 697 -6.14 24.69 -1.30
C ALA A 697 -6.81 23.33 -1.09
N GLU A 698 -6.63 22.33 -1.97
CA GLU A 698 -7.20 20.99 -1.75
C GLU A 698 -6.62 20.36 -0.48
N LEU A 699 -5.33 20.54 -0.21
CA LEU A 699 -4.68 20.02 0.98
C LEU A 699 -5.28 20.59 2.27
N ARG A 700 -5.44 21.91 2.37
CA ARG A 700 -6.01 22.56 3.56
C ARG A 700 -7.51 22.31 3.67
N ASP A 701 -8.26 22.58 2.60
CA ASP A 701 -9.73 22.68 2.64
C ASP A 701 -10.45 21.32 2.53
N VAL A 702 -9.78 20.30 1.98
CA VAL A 702 -10.30 18.93 1.85
C VAL A 702 -9.44 17.94 2.63
N GLY A 703 -8.11 17.98 2.45
CA GLY A 703 -7.17 17.02 3.06
C GLY A 703 -7.13 17.10 4.59
N HIS A 704 -7.00 18.30 5.13
CA HIS A 704 -7.09 18.63 6.57
C HIS A 704 -8.34 19.46 6.87
N GLY A 705 -9.44 19.22 6.15
CA GLY A 705 -10.65 20.07 6.15
C GLY A 705 -11.24 20.39 7.53
N ASP A 706 -11.09 19.49 8.52
CA ASP A 706 -11.51 19.69 9.91
C ASP A 706 -10.78 20.84 10.63
N LYS A 707 -9.60 21.25 10.12
CA LYS A 707 -8.72 22.29 10.69
C LYS A 707 -8.35 23.36 9.66
N LYS A 708 -9.08 23.48 8.56
CA LYS A 708 -8.80 24.43 7.46
C LYS A 708 -8.83 25.90 7.87
N ASP A 709 -9.66 26.25 8.86
CA ASP A 709 -9.93 27.62 9.31
C ASP A 709 -8.92 28.10 10.38
N GLU A 710 -7.92 27.27 10.71
CA GLU A 710 -6.88 27.57 11.71
C GLU A 710 -5.91 28.66 11.22
N PRO A 711 -5.52 29.63 12.07
CA PRO A 711 -4.75 30.81 11.64
C PRO A 711 -3.27 30.54 11.36
N TRP A 712 -2.76 29.34 11.66
CA TRP A 712 -1.36 28.96 11.53
C TRP A 712 -1.00 28.34 10.17
N TRP A 713 -1.96 28.07 9.28
CA TRP A 713 -1.66 27.57 7.94
C TRP A 713 -0.84 28.61 7.14
N PRO A 714 0.33 28.24 6.58
CA PRO A 714 1.01 29.04 5.57
C PRO A 714 0.04 29.47 4.45
N LYS A 715 0.23 30.67 3.90
CA LYS A 715 -0.63 31.21 2.82
C LYS A 715 -0.13 30.83 1.43
N MET A 716 1.07 30.25 1.34
CA MET A 716 1.71 29.81 0.09
C MET A 716 1.89 30.95 -0.92
N GLN A 717 2.37 32.11 -0.44
CA GLN A 717 2.55 33.33 -1.24
C GLN A 717 4.03 33.62 -1.51
N THR A 718 4.90 33.27 -0.57
CA THR A 718 6.34 33.55 -0.54
C THR A 718 7.19 32.27 -0.66
N LEU A 719 8.43 32.42 -1.14
CA LEU A 719 9.42 31.35 -1.22
C LEU A 719 9.76 30.77 0.15
N SER A 720 9.70 31.58 1.21
CA SER A 720 9.91 31.14 2.61
C SER A 720 8.84 30.13 3.01
N GLU A 721 7.55 30.49 2.90
CA GLU A 721 6.43 29.59 3.24
C GLU A 721 6.46 28.27 2.47
N LEU A 722 6.86 28.29 1.19
CA LEU A 722 7.01 27.08 0.36
C LEU A 722 8.20 26.23 0.82
N THR A 723 9.32 26.86 1.17
CA THR A 723 10.53 26.19 1.65
C THR A 723 10.30 25.56 3.01
N GLU A 724 9.69 26.29 3.95
CA GLU A 724 9.27 25.82 5.28
C GLU A 724 8.30 24.64 5.12
N THR A 725 7.21 24.80 4.35
CA THR A 725 6.22 23.75 4.08
C THR A 725 6.86 22.47 3.51
N CYS A 726 7.70 22.58 2.48
CA CYS A 726 8.36 21.41 1.89
C CYS A 726 9.40 20.79 2.84
N THR A 727 10.05 21.59 3.69
CA THR A 727 10.97 21.09 4.72
C THR A 727 10.22 20.30 5.80
N ILE A 728 9.08 20.81 6.30
CA ILE A 728 8.20 20.09 7.24
C ILE A 728 7.79 18.74 6.64
N ILE A 729 7.29 18.74 5.40
CA ILE A 729 6.81 17.51 4.74
C ILE A 729 7.93 16.47 4.67
N ILE A 730 9.11 16.84 4.15
CA ILE A 730 10.24 15.91 3.99
C ILE A 730 10.79 15.45 5.35
N TRP A 731 10.80 16.31 6.36
CA TRP A 731 11.19 15.94 7.73
C TRP A 731 10.23 14.92 8.36
N VAL A 732 8.91 15.16 8.26
CA VAL A 732 7.88 14.31 8.88
C VAL A 732 7.89 12.89 8.30
N VAL A 733 8.02 12.76 6.97
CA VAL A 733 8.00 11.47 6.28
C VAL A 733 9.30 10.66 6.40
N SER A 734 10.44 11.34 6.56
CA SER A 734 11.75 10.68 6.61
C SER A 734 12.31 10.59 8.02
N ALA A 735 12.96 11.65 8.51
CA ALA A 735 13.70 11.64 9.76
C ALA A 735 12.81 11.48 11.01
N LEU A 736 11.66 12.18 11.08
CA LEU A 736 10.74 12.02 12.20
C LEU A 736 10.15 10.60 12.22
N HIS A 737 9.68 10.10 11.06
CA HIS A 737 9.18 8.73 10.92
C HIS A 737 10.23 7.71 11.35
N ALA A 738 11.45 7.80 10.82
CA ALA A 738 12.54 6.89 11.15
C ALA A 738 12.83 6.85 12.66
N ALA A 739 12.90 8.02 13.31
CA ALA A 739 13.16 8.16 14.74
C ALA A 739 12.09 7.51 15.65
N VAL A 740 10.82 7.44 15.21
CA VAL A 740 9.74 6.77 15.96
C VAL A 740 9.42 5.36 15.46
N ASN A 741 9.80 5.01 14.22
CA ASN A 741 9.42 3.74 13.59
C ASN A 741 10.44 2.62 13.78
N PHE A 742 11.69 2.80 13.34
CA PHE A 742 12.66 1.70 13.29
C PHE A 742 13.19 1.32 14.69
N GLY A 743 13.00 2.19 15.69
CA GLY A 743 13.26 1.89 17.09
C GLY A 743 12.28 0.90 17.74
N GLN A 744 11.15 0.56 17.11
CA GLN A 744 10.11 -0.29 17.72
C GLN A 744 10.62 -1.68 18.12
N TYR A 745 11.15 -2.50 17.21
CA TYR A 745 11.67 -3.82 17.58
C TYR A 745 12.93 -3.75 18.46
N PRO A 746 13.96 -2.92 18.17
CA PRO A 746 15.15 -2.78 19.01
C PRO A 746 14.87 -2.52 20.49
N TYR A 747 13.80 -1.75 20.79
CA TYR A 747 13.52 -1.24 22.13
C TYR A 747 12.23 -1.79 22.78
N ALA A 748 11.24 -2.21 21.98
CA ALA A 748 9.99 -2.84 22.46
C ALA A 748 9.86 -4.34 22.12
N GLY A 749 10.80 -4.92 21.36
CA GLY A 749 10.87 -6.37 21.12
C GLY A 749 11.08 -7.20 22.40
N TYR A 750 11.61 -6.57 23.47
CA TYR A 750 11.56 -7.12 24.82
C TYR A 750 10.44 -6.43 25.62
N LEU A 751 9.23 -6.99 25.56
CA LEU A 751 8.01 -6.31 26.01
C LEU A 751 7.96 -5.87 27.49
N PRO A 752 8.66 -6.51 28.48
CA PRO A 752 8.76 -5.96 29.83
C PRO A 752 9.28 -4.52 29.90
N ASN A 753 10.12 -4.10 28.94
CA ASN A 753 10.62 -2.73 28.83
C ASN A 753 9.58 -1.74 28.27
N ARG A 754 8.76 -2.17 27.31
CA ARG A 754 7.70 -1.36 26.68
C ARG A 754 6.37 -2.14 26.65
N PRO A 755 5.71 -2.30 27.82
CA PRO A 755 4.43 -2.99 27.90
C PRO A 755 3.36 -2.20 27.15
N THR A 756 2.52 -2.89 26.37
CA THR A 756 1.50 -2.23 25.52
C THR A 756 0.12 -2.14 26.17
N ILE A 757 -0.12 -2.96 27.19
CA ILE A 757 -1.36 -3.07 27.98
C ILE A 757 -0.96 -3.21 29.45
N SER A 758 -1.66 -2.50 30.34
CA SER A 758 -1.78 -2.90 31.75
C SER A 758 -3.13 -3.58 31.97
N ARG A 759 -3.15 -4.69 32.71
CA ARG A 759 -4.33 -5.55 32.96
C ARG A 759 -4.91 -5.38 34.37
N CYS A 760 -4.19 -4.75 35.29
CA CYS A 760 -4.66 -4.46 36.64
C CYS A 760 -4.07 -3.15 37.19
N PHE A 761 -4.70 -2.62 38.23
CA PHE A 761 -4.15 -1.53 39.03
C PHE A 761 -3.16 -2.07 40.07
N MET A 762 -2.33 -1.18 40.62
CA MET A 762 -1.46 -1.50 41.77
C MET A 762 -2.31 -2.02 42.95
N PRO A 763 -2.00 -3.19 43.54
CA PRO A 763 -2.77 -3.74 44.66
C PRO A 763 -2.63 -2.88 45.94
N GLU A 764 -3.62 -3.00 46.83
CA GLU A 764 -3.65 -2.29 48.10
C GLU A 764 -2.86 -3.02 49.20
N ARG A 765 -2.28 -2.28 50.14
CA ARG A 765 -1.58 -2.90 51.29
C ARG A 765 -2.55 -3.74 52.10
N GLY A 766 -2.29 -5.04 52.14
CA GLY A 766 -3.12 -6.00 52.87
C GLY A 766 -4.31 -6.58 52.09
N THR A 767 -4.37 -6.44 50.76
CA THR A 767 -5.32 -7.23 49.93
C THR A 767 -4.64 -8.49 49.37
N PRO A 768 -4.84 -9.68 49.98
CA PRO A 768 -4.45 -10.95 49.38
C PRO A 768 -5.48 -11.42 48.34
N PRO A 769 -5.06 -12.18 47.31
CA PRO A 769 -3.70 -12.68 47.09
C PRO A 769 -2.72 -11.66 46.48
N GLU A 770 -3.20 -10.58 45.84
CA GLU A 770 -2.41 -9.78 44.90
C GLU A 770 -1.23 -9.04 45.56
N TYR A 771 -1.43 -8.43 46.73
CA TYR A 771 -0.34 -7.73 47.42
C TYR A 771 0.69 -8.72 47.99
N THR A 772 0.24 -9.89 48.47
CA THR A 772 1.11 -10.95 48.96
C THR A 772 1.94 -11.59 47.84
N GLU A 773 1.39 -11.70 46.62
CA GLU A 773 2.17 -12.09 45.45
C GLU A 773 3.20 -11.01 45.08
N LEU A 774 2.85 -9.73 45.16
CA LEU A 774 3.79 -8.63 44.90
C LEU A 774 4.94 -8.58 45.93
N GLU A 775 4.69 -8.94 47.18
CA GLU A 775 5.72 -9.06 48.23
C GLU A 775 6.63 -10.29 48.06
N SER A 776 6.10 -11.42 47.57
CA SER A 776 6.82 -12.71 47.51
C SER A 776 7.37 -13.09 46.13
N ASN A 777 6.81 -12.50 45.07
CA ASN A 777 7.13 -12.79 43.67
C ASN A 777 6.80 -11.54 42.80
N SER A 778 7.52 -10.44 43.01
CA SER A 778 7.27 -9.19 42.29
C SER A 778 7.41 -9.31 40.76
N GLU A 779 8.21 -10.25 40.26
CA GLU A 779 8.32 -10.53 38.82
C GLU A 779 7.07 -11.22 38.27
N GLY A 780 6.51 -12.20 39.01
CA GLY A 780 5.22 -12.81 38.69
C GLY A 780 4.07 -11.81 38.73
N ALA A 781 4.05 -10.93 39.73
CA ALA A 781 3.09 -9.83 39.82
C ALA A 781 3.22 -8.88 38.61
N PHE A 782 4.44 -8.43 38.28
CA PHE A 782 4.69 -7.56 37.12
C PHE A 782 4.26 -8.20 35.79
N LEU A 783 4.58 -9.47 35.57
CA LEU A 783 4.16 -10.23 34.38
C LEU A 783 2.65 -10.51 34.33
N LYS A 784 1.95 -10.47 35.46
CA LYS A 784 0.48 -10.47 35.52
C LYS A 784 -0.12 -9.09 35.21
N THR A 785 0.56 -8.01 35.59
CA THR A 785 0.16 -6.63 35.29
C THR A 785 0.29 -6.29 33.81
N ILE A 786 1.44 -6.55 33.17
CA ILE A 786 1.67 -6.17 31.77
C ILE A 786 0.94 -7.06 30.75
N THR A 787 1.01 -6.72 29.45
CA THR A 787 0.45 -7.47 28.30
C THR A 787 0.56 -9.00 28.41
N SER A 788 -0.51 -9.74 28.07
CA SER A 788 -0.54 -11.20 28.15
C SER A 788 0.30 -11.88 27.06
N GLN A 789 0.81 -13.10 27.33
CA GLN A 789 1.75 -13.83 26.44
C GLN A 789 1.29 -13.92 24.97
N PHE A 790 0.01 -14.16 24.71
CA PHE A 790 -0.52 -14.25 23.34
C PHE A 790 -0.51 -12.88 22.63
N GLN A 791 -0.95 -11.83 23.32
CA GLN A 791 -0.90 -10.46 22.82
C GLN A 791 0.54 -9.97 22.64
N THR A 792 1.46 -10.44 23.49
CA THR A 792 2.91 -10.20 23.37
C THR A 792 3.48 -10.82 22.10
N LEU A 793 3.13 -12.07 21.78
CA LEU A 793 3.58 -12.71 20.54
C LEU A 793 3.09 -11.96 19.30
N LEU A 794 1.79 -11.60 19.25
CA LEU A 794 1.23 -10.79 18.15
C LEU A 794 1.90 -9.40 18.06
N GLY A 795 2.03 -8.71 19.20
CA GLY A 795 2.57 -7.36 19.29
C GLY A 795 4.05 -7.26 18.95
N ILE A 796 4.87 -8.27 19.29
CA ILE A 796 6.27 -8.39 18.91
C ILE A 796 6.40 -8.72 17.42
N SER A 797 5.62 -9.69 16.91
CA SER A 797 5.66 -10.09 15.49
C SER A 797 5.32 -8.93 14.56
N LEU A 798 4.37 -8.06 14.95
CA LEU A 798 4.04 -6.85 14.20
C LEU A 798 5.19 -5.85 14.18
N ILE A 799 5.75 -5.47 15.34
CA ILE A 799 6.85 -4.49 15.37
C ILE A 799 8.13 -5.03 14.74
N GLU A 800 8.33 -6.35 14.71
CA GLU A 800 9.42 -6.99 13.96
C GLU A 800 9.29 -6.75 12.46
N ILE A 801 8.07 -6.73 11.92
CA ILE A 801 7.82 -6.40 10.52
C ILE A 801 7.99 -4.89 10.28
N LEU A 802 7.43 -4.04 11.15
CA LEU A 802 7.48 -2.57 11.00
C LEU A 802 8.90 -1.97 11.19
N SER A 803 9.85 -2.72 11.77
CA SER A 803 11.23 -2.27 12.02
C SER A 803 12.25 -2.87 11.05
N ARG A 804 11.82 -3.38 9.90
CA ARG A 804 12.69 -3.90 8.83
C ARG A 804 12.72 -2.92 7.66
N HIS A 805 13.91 -2.64 7.15
CA HIS A 805 14.09 -2.01 5.83
C HIS A 805 13.99 -3.07 4.73
N PHE A 806 13.38 -2.72 3.59
CA PHE A 806 13.33 -3.59 2.42
C PHE A 806 14.67 -3.66 1.69
N ILE A 807 14.88 -4.74 0.91
CA ILE A 807 16.08 -4.94 0.08
C ILE A 807 16.23 -3.82 -0.98
N ASN A 808 15.10 -3.24 -1.40
CA ASN A 808 15.03 -2.17 -2.38
C ASN A 808 14.57 -0.85 -1.73
N GLU A 809 14.96 -0.56 -0.48
CA GLU A 809 14.66 0.74 0.12
C GLU A 809 15.39 1.89 -0.58
N VAL A 810 14.86 3.11 -0.43
CA VAL A 810 15.51 4.34 -0.86
C VAL A 810 15.73 5.20 0.38
N TYR A 811 16.96 5.67 0.58
CA TYR A 811 17.31 6.49 1.75
C TYR A 811 17.34 7.99 1.42
N LEU A 812 17.32 8.82 2.45
CA LEU A 812 17.39 10.27 2.29
C LEU A 812 18.66 10.67 1.51
N GLY A 813 18.52 11.53 0.51
CA GLY A 813 19.60 11.86 -0.43
C GLY A 813 19.79 10.87 -1.58
N GLN A 814 18.98 9.82 -1.70
CA GLN A 814 18.93 8.90 -2.84
C GLN A 814 17.63 9.07 -3.64
N ARG A 815 17.59 8.52 -4.87
CA ARG A 815 16.40 8.48 -5.76
C ARG A 815 16.42 7.21 -6.61
N ASP A 816 15.23 6.65 -6.90
CA ASP A 816 15.06 5.44 -7.74
C ASP A 816 15.62 5.60 -9.18
N THR A 817 15.70 6.82 -9.71
CA THR A 817 16.24 7.12 -11.05
C THR A 817 17.22 8.31 -11.01
N PRO A 818 18.33 8.26 -11.78
CA PRO A 818 19.27 9.38 -11.85
C PRO A 818 18.73 10.54 -12.71
N ASP A 819 18.02 10.22 -13.80
CA ASP A 819 17.54 11.19 -14.79
C ASP A 819 16.18 11.84 -14.44
N TRP A 820 15.88 11.97 -13.13
CA TRP A 820 14.61 12.50 -12.62
C TRP A 820 14.37 13.99 -12.97
N THR A 821 15.43 14.72 -13.34
CA THR A 821 15.36 15.98 -14.06
C THR A 821 16.61 16.19 -14.93
N LEU A 822 16.51 17.06 -15.93
CA LEU A 822 17.64 17.53 -16.74
C LEU A 822 18.24 18.85 -16.21
N ASP A 823 17.64 19.43 -15.17
CA ASP A 823 18.03 20.72 -14.61
C ASP A 823 19.33 20.62 -13.79
N VAL A 824 20.44 21.09 -14.37
CA VAL A 824 21.79 20.95 -13.82
C VAL A 824 21.96 21.56 -12.41
N VAL A 825 21.27 22.66 -12.10
CA VAL A 825 21.37 23.33 -10.79
C VAL A 825 20.71 22.49 -9.67
N PRO A 826 19.44 22.05 -9.79
CA PRO A 826 18.85 21.03 -8.94
C PRO A 826 19.68 19.75 -8.78
N LEU A 827 20.26 19.20 -9.85
CA LEU A 827 21.12 18.01 -9.74
C LEU A 827 22.37 18.28 -8.90
N ALA A 828 23.02 19.44 -9.08
CA ALA A 828 24.19 19.83 -8.30
C ALA A 828 23.85 20.12 -6.83
N ALA A 829 22.67 20.68 -6.55
CA ALA A 829 22.15 20.88 -5.19
C ALA A 829 21.82 19.54 -4.50
N PHE A 830 21.22 18.58 -5.22
CA PHE A 830 20.95 17.25 -4.68
C PHE A 830 22.24 16.49 -4.35
N LYS A 831 23.30 16.66 -5.15
CA LYS A 831 24.63 16.13 -4.83
C LYS A 831 25.22 16.73 -3.55
N ARG A 832 25.11 18.05 -3.36
CA ARG A 832 25.53 18.72 -2.09
C ARG A 832 24.74 18.21 -0.88
N PHE A 833 23.44 17.97 -1.05
CA PHE A 833 22.59 17.39 -0.01
C PHE A 833 23.08 16.00 0.40
N GLY A 834 23.33 15.11 -0.57
CA GLY A 834 23.91 13.78 -0.28
C GLY A 834 25.28 13.86 0.38
N GLU A 835 26.17 14.74 -0.08
CA GLU A 835 27.48 14.98 0.55
C GLU A 835 27.34 15.48 2.00
N LYS A 836 26.36 16.36 2.29
CA LYS A 836 26.06 16.83 3.66
C LYS A 836 25.53 15.69 4.55
N LEU A 837 24.68 14.81 4.02
CA LEU A 837 24.17 13.65 4.78
C LEU A 837 25.27 12.63 5.12
N VAL A 838 26.19 12.33 4.19
CA VAL A 838 27.35 11.47 4.48
C VAL A 838 28.28 12.10 5.53
N ASN A 839 28.39 13.42 5.60
CA ASN A 839 29.10 14.08 6.71
C ASN A 839 28.36 13.94 8.07
N ILE A 840 27.02 13.82 8.06
CA ILE A 840 26.21 13.56 9.26
C ILE A 840 26.36 12.10 9.72
N GLU A 841 26.35 11.13 8.79
CA GLU A 841 26.64 9.71 9.06
C GLU A 841 27.94 9.55 9.89
N ASN A 842 29.03 10.14 9.41
CA ASN A 842 30.33 10.09 10.07
C ASN A 842 30.29 10.71 11.48
N ARG A 843 29.64 11.88 11.65
CA ARG A 843 29.48 12.51 12.97
C ARG A 843 28.67 11.64 13.94
N ILE A 844 27.59 11.00 13.49
CA ILE A 844 26.77 10.11 14.34
C ILE A 844 27.63 8.93 14.84
N VAL A 845 28.49 8.37 13.98
CA VAL A 845 29.44 7.31 14.36
C VAL A 845 30.49 7.83 15.35
N GLU A 846 31.08 9.01 15.13
CA GLU A 846 32.02 9.63 16.06
C GLU A 846 31.40 9.91 17.44
N MET A 847 30.18 10.44 17.47
CA MET A 847 29.46 10.75 18.72
C MET A 847 29.13 9.49 19.50
N ASN A 848 28.61 8.43 18.85
CA ASN A 848 28.33 7.15 19.50
C ASN A 848 29.58 6.44 20.05
N ASN A 849 30.76 6.69 19.49
CA ASN A 849 32.02 6.16 20.02
C ASN A 849 32.63 7.01 21.16
N ASN A 850 32.15 8.24 21.35
CA ASN A 850 32.71 9.18 22.33
C ASN A 850 32.06 9.05 23.71
N LYS A 851 32.83 8.58 24.68
CA LYS A 851 32.41 8.31 26.08
C LYS A 851 31.95 9.55 26.88
N LEU A 852 32.04 10.75 26.32
CA LEU A 852 31.44 11.96 26.89
C LEU A 852 29.91 11.96 26.71
N TRP A 853 29.41 11.50 25.55
CA TRP A 853 27.99 11.43 25.22
C TRP A 853 27.40 10.11 25.73
N LYS A 854 26.77 10.15 26.89
CA LYS A 854 26.30 8.96 27.60
C LYS A 854 24.92 8.54 27.11
N ASN A 855 24.08 9.50 26.73
CA ASN A 855 22.71 9.22 26.32
C ASN A 855 22.64 8.58 24.92
N CYS A 856 23.66 8.79 24.09
CA CYS A 856 23.88 8.06 22.83
C CYS A 856 23.88 6.53 23.02
N VAL A 857 24.44 5.99 24.11
CA VAL A 857 24.73 4.53 24.22
C VAL A 857 24.07 3.85 25.43
N GLY A 858 23.98 4.54 26.57
CA GLY A 858 23.30 4.07 27.77
C GLY A 858 23.90 2.84 28.49
N PRO A 859 23.30 2.44 29.62
CA PRO A 859 23.67 1.22 30.35
C PRO A 859 23.33 -0.08 29.59
N VAL A 860 22.44 0.00 28.59
CA VAL A 860 22.11 -1.12 27.67
C VAL A 860 23.16 -1.36 26.58
N LYS A 861 24.09 -0.40 26.39
CA LYS A 861 25.09 -0.34 25.33
C LYS A 861 24.54 -0.54 23.91
N VAL A 862 23.48 0.20 23.58
CA VAL A 862 22.92 0.26 22.22
C VAL A 862 23.08 1.68 21.70
N PRO A 863 23.99 1.93 20.74
CA PRO A 863 24.15 3.22 20.06
C PRO A 863 22.83 3.80 19.53
N TYR A 864 22.71 5.12 19.54
CA TYR A 864 21.59 5.83 18.95
C TYR A 864 21.91 6.11 17.48
N THR A 865 21.26 5.34 16.61
CA THR A 865 21.46 5.37 15.16
C THR A 865 20.15 5.57 14.39
N LEU A 866 19.02 5.79 15.05
CA LEU A 866 17.68 5.91 14.41
C LEU A 866 17.56 7.10 13.44
N LEU A 867 18.53 8.02 13.44
CA LEU A 867 18.65 9.16 12.54
C LEU A 867 19.88 9.07 11.60
N TYR A 868 20.52 7.91 11.48
CA TYR A 868 21.63 7.70 10.57
C TYR A 868 21.14 7.73 9.09
N PRO A 869 21.62 8.65 8.22
CA PRO A 869 21.05 8.81 6.88
C PRO A 869 21.16 7.58 5.96
N ASN A 870 22.29 6.86 5.99
CA ASN A 870 22.61 5.76 5.08
C ASN A 870 22.54 6.10 3.57
N THR A 871 22.73 7.38 3.24
CA THR A 871 22.85 7.89 1.87
C THR A 871 24.01 7.25 1.12
N SER A 872 25.10 6.89 1.82
CA SER A 872 26.30 6.27 1.25
C SER A 872 26.15 4.80 0.82
N ASP A 873 25.09 4.10 1.24
CA ASP A 873 24.90 2.68 0.95
C ASP A 873 24.11 2.43 -0.34
N HIS A 874 24.68 1.65 -1.24
CA HIS A 874 24.06 1.19 -2.48
C HIS A 874 24.09 -0.35 -2.61
N THR A 875 24.28 -1.07 -1.50
CA THR A 875 24.47 -2.54 -1.48
C THR A 875 23.17 -3.35 -1.49
N CYS A 876 22.02 -2.69 -1.28
CA CYS A 876 20.69 -3.30 -1.26
C CYS A 876 20.52 -4.42 -0.20
N VAL A 877 21.14 -4.27 0.98
CA VAL A 877 21.06 -5.26 2.07
C VAL A 877 19.97 -4.88 3.08
N GLY A 878 18.74 -5.36 2.84
CA GLY A 878 17.61 -5.16 3.76
C GLY A 878 17.65 -6.10 4.99
N GLY A 879 17.13 -5.66 6.14
CA GLY A 879 17.12 -6.47 7.36
C GLY A 879 16.69 -5.77 8.64
N LEU A 880 17.02 -6.40 9.77
CA LEU A 880 16.79 -5.92 11.14
C LEU A 880 18.14 -5.56 11.79
N LEU A 881 18.84 -4.59 11.20
CA LEU A 881 20.22 -4.23 11.57
C LEU A 881 20.26 -3.31 12.79
N ALA A 882 19.61 -3.73 13.88
CA ALA A 882 19.48 -3.01 15.16
C ALA A 882 20.80 -2.76 15.91
N ALA A 883 21.94 -3.18 15.35
CA ALA A 883 23.29 -2.91 15.83
C ALA A 883 24.21 -2.27 14.77
N GLU A 884 23.81 -2.22 13.49
CA GLU A 884 24.70 -1.83 12.38
C GLU A 884 24.08 -0.86 11.34
N SER A 885 22.76 -0.70 11.24
CA SER A 885 22.05 0.44 10.59
C SER A 885 20.51 0.32 10.62
N PRO A 886 19.81 0.98 11.57
CA PRO A 886 18.50 1.59 11.32
C PRO A 886 18.69 2.96 10.64
N THR A 887 17.82 3.35 9.70
CA THR A 887 18.18 4.43 8.75
C THR A 887 17.02 5.38 8.40
N VAL A 888 17.37 6.54 7.83
CA VAL A 888 16.39 7.54 7.36
C VAL A 888 15.94 7.21 5.92
N SER A 889 14.90 6.40 5.80
CA SER A 889 14.20 6.09 4.54
C SER A 889 13.35 7.25 4.00
N ILE A 890 12.93 7.17 2.74
CA ILE A 890 11.98 8.09 2.08
C ILE A 890 10.84 7.36 1.35
#